data_AF-A0A8A2VHF3-F1
#
_entry.id   AF-A0A8A2VHF3-F1
#
_cell.length_a   1.000
_cell.length_b   1.000
_cell.length_c   1.000
_cell.angle_alpha   90.00
_cell.angle_beta   90.00
_cell.angle_gamma   90.00
#
_symmetry.space_group_name_H-M   'P 1'
#
loop_
_entity.id
_entity.type
_entity.pdbx_description
1 polymer ?
#
loop_
_entity_poly.entity_id
_entity_poly.type
_entity_poly.pdbx_seq_one_letter_code
_entity_poly.pdbx_strand_id
1 'polypeptide(L)'
;MKPKFEVTKDRLVIIDPVGRGRYPVETGTTVTPESATANEIPYPIEKAVQITTADLTLPTNSTVYVRDRGGSLITEIQPNECTDLPESEYILDISRTLKVYVYVESAIRIRIANHKTTVSFGKPSSITIGARSYHTRPRETIKTTTDPTAVMKSVSRFGSALKTTGAEHSYPTHRAHPPIVSIADHLDIPDTLTPPETGVQIEIPSTLRHIFVVAPLAYYLAAEVVPASKPQIVTETGFSYSLDRKEGFETTVERILNQTFLLDCIVRTEGTTPLKSYERQEIEPSLDLDINELCDLSNMAQLERYLNVSYSTVEPCIPKWQRTTKLQAIPDHIGFLPFAVIDLGTITIEQGNNQATSSNQSSIPNQLPESPDNAEYIGKIVSEKTVVPQTWSQGDGSEITSTAVLSAFHQAVDQTPKDGPLEIEIVCNDSAMNEELITVYSIYGDRDDVPFDITIHHDLTTNRLQEVLSRENDFLHYIGHIDSDGFRCSDGVLDAGNIEKIGTKAFLLNGCQSHEQGVRLIEAGSIGGIVTTDEVCNREAVRVGRTISSLLNRGYSLYAALDIARMEADVANRYHIVGDGRQIIAQSDSGSPNVCSVTRKSDRLEVFITSYAGSKTKKGGLFTPYIDGVDEYYVVPQQIGPYTLTKAEFLRFIDLEQMPVFLDGELRWSAEIKTSEL
;
A
#
# COMPACT_ATOMS: atom_id res chain seq x y z
N MET A 1 13.34 -6.58 12.30
CA MET A 1 13.64 -6.31 13.72
C MET A 1 12.34 -6.48 14.48
N LYS A 2 12.30 -7.25 15.58
CA LYS A 2 11.04 -7.57 16.27
C LYS A 2 10.46 -6.36 17.02
N PRO A 3 9.14 -6.29 17.24
CA PRO A 3 8.54 -5.28 18.12
C PRO A 3 9.17 -5.23 19.51
N LYS A 4 9.15 -4.05 20.13
CA LYS A 4 9.59 -3.81 21.51
C LYS A 4 8.40 -3.45 22.40
N PHE A 5 8.61 -3.59 23.69
CA PHE A 5 7.66 -3.20 24.74
C PHE A 5 8.45 -2.37 25.76
N GLU A 6 8.06 -1.12 25.97
CA GLU A 6 8.71 -0.18 26.88
C GLU A 6 7.69 0.35 27.89
N VAL A 7 8.07 0.46 29.16
CA VAL A 7 7.19 1.02 30.21
C VAL A 7 7.55 2.47 30.47
N THR A 8 6.55 3.35 30.43
CA THR A 8 6.70 4.76 30.78
C THR A 8 5.59 5.17 31.75
N LYS A 9 5.92 5.28 33.04
CA LYS A 9 4.96 5.49 34.14
C LYS A 9 3.84 4.43 34.14
N ASP A 10 2.63 4.83 33.78
CA ASP A 10 1.36 4.09 33.73
C ASP A 10 1.00 3.63 32.31
N ARG A 11 1.97 3.63 31.39
CA ARG A 11 1.80 3.23 29.98
C ARG A 11 2.78 2.13 29.59
N LEU A 12 2.27 1.12 28.89
CA LEU A 12 3.05 0.17 28.10
C LEU A 12 3.05 0.63 26.64
N VAL A 13 4.20 0.96 26.08
CA VAL A 13 4.34 1.37 24.68
C VAL A 13 4.84 0.18 23.85
N ILE A 14 4.01 -0.27 22.91
CA ILE A 14 4.39 -1.25 21.90
C ILE A 14 5.04 -0.48 20.75
N ILE A 15 6.24 -0.87 20.35
CA ILE A 15 7.04 -0.14 19.34
C ILE A 15 7.35 -1.08 18.19
N ASP A 16 6.99 -0.66 16.98
CA ASP A 16 7.49 -1.22 15.73
C ASP A 16 8.74 -0.45 15.30
N PRO A 17 9.95 -1.01 15.44
CA PRO A 17 11.16 -0.35 14.94
C PRO A 17 11.21 -0.32 13.40
N VAL A 18 10.49 -1.22 12.70
CA VAL A 18 10.53 -1.34 11.23
C VAL A 18 9.60 -0.32 10.59
N GLY A 19 8.35 -0.26 11.02
CA GLY A 19 7.38 0.75 10.58
C GLY A 19 7.46 2.10 11.32
N ARG A 20 8.35 2.23 12.32
CA ARG A 20 8.42 3.33 13.31
C ARG A 20 7.12 3.62 14.08
N GLY A 21 6.23 2.64 14.18
CA GLY A 21 4.97 2.77 14.90
C GLY A 21 5.17 2.77 16.42
N ARG A 22 4.48 3.65 17.12
CA ARG A 22 4.32 3.58 18.57
C ARG A 22 2.84 3.39 18.87
N TYR A 23 2.51 2.41 19.71
CA TYR A 23 1.15 2.15 20.15
C TYR A 23 1.13 2.16 21.69
N PRO A 24 0.87 3.31 22.31
CA PRO A 24 0.80 3.43 23.76
C PRO A 24 -0.52 2.84 24.27
N VAL A 25 -0.41 1.99 25.28
CA VAL A 25 -1.52 1.37 26.00
C VAL A 25 -1.44 1.83 27.46
N GLU A 26 -2.43 2.59 27.92
CA GLU A 26 -2.54 3.03 29.30
C GLU A 26 -3.00 1.84 30.16
N THR A 27 -2.24 1.47 31.19
CA THR A 27 -2.52 0.32 32.09
C THR A 27 -3.08 0.75 33.45
N GLY A 28 -3.36 2.04 33.64
CA GLY A 28 -3.89 2.65 34.88
C GLY A 28 -2.92 2.66 36.07
N THR A 29 -1.94 1.75 36.07
CA THR A 29 -0.88 1.59 37.06
C THR A 29 0.43 1.18 36.35
N THR A 30 1.56 1.34 37.02
CA THR A 30 2.86 0.88 36.51
C THR A 30 2.92 -0.65 36.47
N VAL A 31 3.11 -1.21 35.28
CA VAL A 31 3.26 -2.66 35.06
C VAL A 31 4.72 -3.05 34.83
N THR A 32 5.06 -4.33 35.08
CA THR A 32 6.35 -4.91 34.71
C THR A 32 6.11 -6.03 33.70
N PRO A 33 6.42 -5.85 32.41
CA PRO A 33 6.18 -6.86 31.38
C PRO A 33 7.19 -8.00 31.46
N GLU A 34 6.69 -9.21 31.69
CA GLU A 34 7.47 -10.44 31.64
C GLU A 34 7.43 -11.05 30.23
N SER A 35 8.46 -11.79 29.81
CA SER A 35 8.50 -12.37 28.46
C SER A 35 7.57 -13.58 28.37
N ALA A 36 6.58 -13.52 27.49
CA ALA A 36 5.61 -14.61 27.28
C ALA A 36 5.93 -15.45 26.03
N THR A 37 5.38 -16.67 25.96
CA THR A 37 5.40 -17.50 24.75
C THR A 37 4.26 -17.09 23.82
N ALA A 38 4.49 -17.17 22.51
CA ALA A 38 3.48 -16.79 21.52
C ALA A 38 2.29 -17.77 21.43
N ASN A 39 2.42 -18.97 22.01
CA ASN A 39 1.55 -20.13 21.77
C ASN A 39 0.12 -19.96 22.29
N GLU A 40 -0.15 -18.98 23.16
CA GLU A 40 -1.49 -18.65 23.66
C GLU A 40 -2.34 -17.89 22.63
N ILE A 41 -1.69 -17.32 21.61
CA ILE A 41 -2.34 -16.53 20.55
C ILE A 41 -2.21 -17.32 19.24
N PRO A 42 -3.32 -17.83 18.66
CA PRO A 42 -3.32 -18.64 17.44
C PRO A 42 -3.02 -17.83 16.16
N TYR A 43 -2.75 -16.53 16.30
CA TYR A 43 -2.38 -15.62 15.19
C TYR A 43 -0.86 -15.44 15.13
N PRO A 44 -0.25 -15.30 13.94
CA PRO A 44 1.20 -15.24 13.85
C PRO A 44 1.73 -13.91 14.41
N ILE A 45 2.36 -13.97 15.58
CA ILE A 45 3.00 -12.84 16.29
C ILE A 45 4.52 -13.03 16.40
N GLU A 46 5.27 -11.94 16.61
CA GLU A 46 6.74 -11.98 16.65
C GLU A 46 7.34 -11.93 18.07
N LYS A 47 6.63 -11.28 18.99
CA LYS A 47 6.98 -11.12 20.40
C LYS A 47 5.72 -11.02 21.24
N ALA A 48 5.74 -11.59 22.44
CA ALA A 48 4.67 -11.48 23.43
C ALA A 48 5.24 -11.06 24.79
N VAL A 49 4.43 -10.35 25.59
CA VAL A 49 4.69 -10.06 27.01
C VAL A 49 3.46 -10.32 27.84
N GLN A 50 3.67 -10.70 29.10
CA GLN A 50 2.62 -10.88 30.10
C GLN A 50 2.64 -9.70 31.08
N ILE A 51 1.46 -9.15 31.40
CA ILE A 51 1.28 -8.14 32.45
C ILE A 51 0.04 -8.45 33.29
N THR A 52 -0.02 -7.92 34.50
CA THR A 52 -1.24 -7.93 35.32
C THR A 52 -1.79 -6.51 35.40
N THR A 53 -3.06 -6.33 35.02
CA THR A 53 -3.76 -5.03 35.08
C THR A 53 -5.26 -5.22 35.26
N ALA A 54 -5.96 -4.21 35.77
CA ALA A 54 -7.43 -4.17 35.83
C ALA A 54 -8.05 -3.61 34.53
N ASP A 55 -7.30 -2.78 33.80
CA ASP A 55 -7.79 -2.05 32.62
C ASP A 55 -6.68 -1.89 31.56
N LEU A 56 -7.10 -1.77 30.30
CA LEU A 56 -6.33 -1.19 29.20
C LEU A 56 -7.11 -0.02 28.61
N THR A 57 -6.45 1.10 28.33
CA THR A 57 -7.02 2.18 27.51
C THR A 57 -6.09 2.54 26.36
N LEU A 58 -6.66 2.63 25.16
CA LEU A 58 -5.94 2.88 23.90
C LEU A 58 -6.44 4.20 23.29
N PRO A 59 -5.56 5.07 22.77
CA PRO A 59 -5.93 6.31 22.10
C PRO A 59 -6.33 6.01 20.65
N THR A 60 -7.48 5.36 20.49
CA THR A 60 -8.09 5.05 19.20
C THR A 60 -9.57 4.76 19.36
N ASN A 61 -10.34 4.95 18.29
CA ASN A 61 -11.71 4.47 18.10
C ASN A 61 -11.77 3.21 17.19
N SER A 62 -10.64 2.58 16.85
CA SER A 62 -10.64 1.39 15.99
C SER A 62 -11.44 0.23 16.59
N THR A 63 -12.26 -0.41 15.75
CA THR A 63 -13.06 -1.61 16.09
C THR A 63 -12.22 -2.70 16.74
N VAL A 64 -12.77 -3.30 17.79
CA VAL A 64 -12.15 -4.44 18.49
C VAL A 64 -12.89 -5.72 18.13
N TYR A 65 -12.16 -6.70 17.61
CA TYR A 65 -12.71 -8.03 17.34
C TYR A 65 -12.45 -8.94 18.54
N VAL A 66 -13.50 -9.49 19.12
CA VAL A 66 -13.42 -10.44 20.25
C VAL A 66 -13.63 -11.84 19.74
N ARG A 67 -12.71 -12.72 20.08
CA ARG A 67 -12.66 -14.10 19.59
C ARG A 67 -12.56 -15.10 20.72
N ASP A 68 -13.05 -16.31 20.47
CA ASP A 68 -12.79 -17.46 21.35
C ASP A 68 -11.33 -17.93 21.21
N ARG A 69 -10.93 -18.90 22.05
CA ARG A 69 -9.60 -19.51 22.01
C ARG A 69 -9.29 -20.29 20.72
N GLY A 70 -10.31 -20.75 19.99
CA GLY A 70 -10.17 -21.35 18.66
C GLY A 70 -9.91 -20.32 17.56
N GLY A 71 -10.09 -19.03 17.85
CA GLY A 71 -10.00 -17.94 16.89
C GLY A 71 -11.33 -17.56 16.23
N SER A 72 -12.45 -18.19 16.60
CA SER A 72 -13.77 -17.87 16.04
C SER A 72 -14.22 -16.49 16.54
N LEU A 73 -14.74 -15.65 15.65
CA LEU A 73 -15.33 -14.35 16.03
C LEU A 73 -16.58 -14.55 16.91
N ILE A 74 -16.56 -13.99 18.11
CA ILE A 74 -17.70 -13.95 19.03
C ILE A 74 -18.52 -12.69 18.76
N THR A 75 -17.85 -11.55 18.66
CA THR A 75 -18.47 -10.23 18.46
C THR A 75 -17.40 -9.22 18.02
N GLU A 76 -17.83 -8.17 17.36
CA GLU A 76 -17.04 -6.95 17.13
C GLU A 76 -17.66 -5.79 17.92
N ILE A 77 -16.83 -4.84 18.34
CA ILE A 77 -17.28 -3.61 19.01
C ILE A 77 -16.82 -2.46 18.14
N GLN A 78 -17.77 -1.73 17.57
CA GLN A 78 -17.57 -0.61 16.64
C GLN A 78 -17.41 0.74 17.38
N PRO A 79 -17.03 1.83 16.69
CA PRO A 79 -16.98 3.16 17.30
C PRO A 79 -18.32 3.54 17.96
N ASN A 80 -18.25 4.10 19.17
CA ASN A 80 -19.40 4.51 20.00
C ASN A 80 -20.21 3.37 20.66
N GLU A 81 -19.74 2.12 20.57
CA GLU A 81 -20.38 0.97 21.22
C GLU A 81 -19.79 0.60 22.60
N CYS A 82 -20.53 -0.23 23.34
CA CYS A 82 -20.11 -0.79 24.63
C CYS A 82 -20.71 -2.18 24.84
N THR A 83 -19.87 -3.17 25.13
CA THR A 83 -20.25 -4.58 25.28
C THR A 83 -19.67 -5.17 26.56
N ASP A 84 -20.50 -5.94 27.27
CA ASP A 84 -20.13 -6.75 28.44
C ASP A 84 -20.11 -8.23 28.06
N LEU A 85 -19.07 -8.95 28.46
CA LEU A 85 -18.91 -10.40 28.22
C LEU A 85 -18.54 -11.14 29.53
N PRO A 86 -19.07 -12.36 29.74
CA PRO A 86 -18.90 -13.12 30.97
C PRO A 86 -17.46 -13.64 31.16
N GLU A 87 -17.17 -14.31 32.27
CA GLU A 87 -15.85 -14.90 32.50
C GLU A 87 -15.58 -16.08 31.56
N SER A 88 -14.60 -15.93 30.67
CA SER A 88 -14.17 -16.92 29.66
C SER A 88 -12.75 -16.58 29.17
N GLU A 89 -12.16 -17.48 28.38
CA GLU A 89 -10.96 -17.22 27.57
C GLU A 89 -11.34 -16.39 26.33
N TYR A 90 -10.65 -15.27 26.10
CA TYR A 90 -10.85 -14.36 24.97
C TYR A 90 -9.52 -13.99 24.29
N ILE A 91 -9.59 -13.77 22.98
CA ILE A 91 -8.54 -13.13 22.19
C ILE A 91 -9.11 -11.85 21.57
N LEU A 92 -8.49 -10.71 21.87
CA LEU A 92 -8.88 -9.40 21.36
C LEU A 92 -7.92 -8.99 20.22
N ASP A 93 -8.41 -8.81 18.99
CA ASP A 93 -7.65 -8.08 17.96
C ASP A 93 -7.88 -6.58 18.19
N ILE A 94 -6.83 -5.90 18.66
CA ILE A 94 -6.80 -4.46 18.95
C ILE A 94 -5.81 -3.74 18.01
N SER A 95 -5.55 -4.31 16.84
CA SER A 95 -4.50 -3.86 15.93
C SER A 95 -4.74 -2.46 15.35
N ARG A 96 -3.81 -1.53 15.59
CA ARG A 96 -3.75 -0.21 14.91
C ARG A 96 -2.52 -0.13 14.01
N THR A 97 -1.42 0.46 14.48
CA THR A 97 -0.16 0.66 13.74
C THR A 97 0.74 -0.59 13.74
N LEU A 98 0.45 -1.54 14.62
CA LEU A 98 0.97 -2.91 14.62
C LEU A 98 -0.20 -3.90 14.59
N LYS A 99 0.07 -5.16 14.21
CA LYS A 99 -0.80 -6.27 14.60
C LYS A 99 -0.60 -6.53 16.09
N VAL A 100 -1.66 -6.41 16.88
CA VAL A 100 -1.64 -6.59 18.34
C VAL A 100 -2.85 -7.40 18.77
N TYR A 101 -2.56 -8.48 19.51
CA TYR A 101 -3.54 -9.39 20.07
C TYR A 101 -3.39 -9.44 21.58
N VAL A 102 -4.50 -9.44 22.32
CA VAL A 102 -4.52 -9.62 23.78
C VAL A 102 -5.27 -10.90 24.11
N TYR A 103 -4.59 -11.86 24.72
CA TYR A 103 -5.21 -13.04 25.32
C TYR A 103 -5.48 -12.79 26.81
N VAL A 104 -6.67 -13.18 27.28
CA VAL A 104 -7.12 -13.02 28.66
C VAL A 104 -8.14 -14.10 29.05
N GLU A 105 -8.06 -14.60 30.29
CA GLU A 105 -9.13 -15.37 30.94
C GLU A 105 -9.78 -14.49 32.02
N SER A 106 -10.90 -13.85 31.68
CA SER A 106 -11.61 -12.91 32.57
C SER A 106 -12.99 -12.56 32.04
N ALA A 107 -13.86 -12.02 32.89
CA ALA A 107 -14.97 -11.20 32.41
C ALA A 107 -14.40 -9.91 31.81
N ILE A 108 -14.96 -9.41 30.71
CA ILE A 108 -14.47 -8.22 30.01
C ILE A 108 -15.60 -7.24 29.68
N ARG A 109 -15.31 -5.95 29.85
CA ARG A 109 -16.12 -4.85 29.34
C ARG A 109 -15.29 -4.06 28.33
N ILE A 110 -15.79 -3.92 27.11
CA ILE A 110 -15.16 -3.13 26.05
C ILE A 110 -16.05 -1.93 25.75
N ARG A 111 -15.47 -0.73 25.70
CA ARG A 111 -16.18 0.52 25.40
C ARG A 111 -15.33 1.40 24.49
N ILE A 112 -15.87 1.81 23.35
CA ILE A 112 -15.21 2.69 22.39
C ILE A 112 -15.97 4.02 22.38
N ALA A 113 -15.39 5.10 22.89
CA ALA A 113 -15.99 6.43 22.84
C ALA A 113 -14.95 7.54 23.03
N ASN A 114 -15.22 8.74 22.51
CA ASN A 114 -14.34 9.92 22.63
C ASN A 114 -12.91 9.63 22.11
N HIS A 115 -12.80 8.98 20.96
CA HIS A 115 -11.55 8.51 20.34
C HIS A 115 -10.66 7.63 21.26
N LYS A 116 -11.27 6.94 22.24
CA LYS A 116 -10.60 5.99 23.12
C LYS A 116 -11.34 4.65 23.20
N THR A 117 -10.58 3.57 23.19
CA THR A 117 -11.03 2.20 23.50
C THR A 117 -10.61 1.86 24.92
N THR A 118 -11.54 1.49 25.78
CA THR A 118 -11.28 0.97 27.14
C THR A 118 -11.68 -0.49 27.20
N VAL A 119 -10.78 -1.34 27.72
CA VAL A 119 -11.04 -2.76 28.06
C VAL A 119 -10.84 -2.92 29.56
N SER A 120 -11.89 -3.30 30.29
CA SER A 120 -11.86 -3.50 31.75
C SER A 120 -12.07 -4.98 32.08
N PHE A 121 -11.24 -5.54 32.98
CA PHE A 121 -11.25 -6.95 33.35
C PHE A 121 -12.04 -7.26 34.65
N GLY A 122 -12.61 -6.25 35.30
CA GLY A 122 -13.40 -6.35 36.53
C GLY A 122 -12.59 -6.62 37.82
N LYS A 123 -11.50 -7.39 37.69
CA LYS A 123 -10.44 -7.59 38.69
C LYS A 123 -9.08 -7.43 38.00
N PRO A 124 -7.97 -7.18 38.73
CA PRO A 124 -6.64 -7.28 38.14
C PRO A 124 -6.40 -8.69 37.61
N SER A 125 -6.29 -8.83 36.30
CA SER A 125 -6.15 -10.09 35.57
C SER A 125 -4.81 -10.15 34.86
N SER A 126 -4.26 -11.36 34.73
CA SER A 126 -3.07 -11.62 33.93
C SER A 126 -3.48 -11.66 32.45
N ILE A 127 -2.77 -10.92 31.61
CA ILE A 127 -3.03 -10.85 30.17
C ILE A 127 -1.73 -11.03 29.38
N THR A 128 -1.83 -11.68 28.22
CA THR A 128 -0.71 -11.86 27.29
C THR A 128 -0.92 -10.97 26.06
N ILE A 129 0.00 -10.04 25.83
CA ILE A 129 -0.03 -9.08 24.72
C ILE A 129 0.99 -9.50 23.67
N GLY A 130 0.50 -9.99 22.52
CA GLY A 130 1.30 -10.37 21.37
C GLY A 130 1.34 -9.27 20.31
N ALA A 131 2.52 -9.02 19.70
CA ALA A 131 2.70 -7.98 18.68
C ALA A 131 3.49 -8.47 17.44
N ARG A 132 3.19 -7.88 16.28
CA ARG A 132 3.90 -8.06 14.99
C ARG A 132 3.82 -6.77 14.15
N SER A 133 4.87 -6.46 13.40
CA SER A 133 4.83 -5.39 12.39
C SER A 133 3.89 -5.75 11.22
N TYR A 134 3.33 -4.74 10.55
CA TYR A 134 2.73 -4.92 9.22
C TYR A 134 3.78 -5.01 8.11
N HIS A 135 4.97 -4.43 8.34
CA HIS A 135 6.04 -4.41 7.36
C HIS A 135 6.59 -5.83 7.15
N THR A 136 6.61 -6.27 5.90
CA THR A 136 7.29 -7.50 5.51
C THR A 136 8.54 -7.16 4.71
N ARG A 137 9.61 -7.92 4.90
CA ARG A 137 10.84 -7.82 4.11
C ARG A 137 11.01 -9.12 3.32
N PRO A 138 11.72 -9.08 2.17
CA PRO A 138 12.16 -10.31 1.52
C PRO A 138 12.88 -11.16 2.55
N ARG A 139 12.58 -12.47 2.57
CA ARG A 139 13.27 -13.38 3.48
C ARG A 139 14.74 -13.50 3.09
N GLU A 140 14.99 -13.78 1.80
CA GLU A 140 16.32 -14.03 1.24
C GLU A 140 16.38 -13.59 -0.23
N THR A 141 17.56 -13.77 -0.84
CA THR A 141 17.84 -13.45 -2.26
C THR A 141 18.12 -14.73 -3.03
N ILE A 142 17.40 -14.95 -4.12
CA ILE A 142 17.69 -15.94 -5.16
C ILE A 142 18.64 -15.30 -6.17
N LYS A 143 19.69 -16.03 -6.56
CA LYS A 143 20.50 -15.68 -7.73
C LYS A 143 20.05 -16.55 -8.90
N THR A 144 19.66 -15.94 -10.01
CA THR A 144 19.23 -16.65 -11.23
C THR A 144 20.16 -16.30 -12.39
N THR A 145 20.24 -17.18 -13.37
CA THR A 145 20.85 -16.85 -14.66
C THR A 145 19.83 -16.17 -15.57
N THR A 146 20.27 -15.76 -16.76
CA THR A 146 19.42 -15.25 -17.84
C THR A 146 18.68 -16.36 -18.62
N ASP A 147 18.92 -17.64 -18.31
CA ASP A 147 18.18 -18.76 -18.89
C ASP A 147 16.72 -18.76 -18.36
N PRO A 148 15.70 -18.73 -19.25
CA PRO A 148 14.31 -18.78 -18.84
C PRO A 148 13.96 -19.93 -17.88
N THR A 149 14.61 -21.10 -17.98
CA THR A 149 14.33 -22.24 -17.09
C THR A 149 14.85 -21.98 -15.66
N ALA A 150 15.95 -21.24 -15.49
CA ALA A 150 16.41 -20.78 -14.18
C ALA A 150 15.47 -19.72 -13.58
N VAL A 151 14.95 -18.80 -14.41
CA VAL A 151 13.98 -17.78 -13.98
C VAL A 151 12.65 -18.44 -13.57
N MET A 152 12.16 -19.45 -14.31
CA MET A 152 10.99 -20.26 -13.93
C MET A 152 11.15 -20.83 -12.52
N LYS A 153 12.25 -21.54 -12.25
CA LYS A 153 12.56 -22.10 -10.92
C LYS A 153 12.60 -21.04 -9.82
N SER A 154 13.03 -19.83 -10.14
CA SER A 154 13.08 -18.71 -9.20
C SER A 154 11.68 -18.18 -8.87
N VAL A 155 10.82 -18.00 -9.88
CA VAL A 155 9.41 -17.58 -9.70
C VAL A 155 8.62 -18.64 -8.92
N SER A 156 8.85 -19.94 -9.15
CA SER A 156 8.25 -21.04 -8.37
C SER A 156 8.56 -20.98 -6.85
N ARG A 157 9.53 -20.18 -6.40
CA ARG A 157 9.81 -19.98 -4.97
C ARG A 157 9.09 -18.79 -4.35
N PHE A 158 8.41 -17.94 -5.12
CA PHE A 158 7.71 -16.78 -4.59
C PHE A 158 6.60 -17.17 -3.60
N GLY A 159 5.95 -18.32 -3.80
CA GLY A 159 4.96 -18.89 -2.88
C GLY A 159 5.48 -19.16 -1.45
N SER A 160 6.80 -19.28 -1.24
CA SER A 160 7.40 -19.41 0.11
C SER A 160 7.19 -18.19 1.03
N ALA A 161 6.71 -17.06 0.47
CA ALA A 161 6.33 -15.86 1.21
C ALA A 161 4.85 -15.84 1.64
N LEU A 162 4.02 -16.81 1.23
CA LEU A 162 2.68 -16.98 1.78
C LEU A 162 2.75 -17.54 3.20
N LYS A 163 1.89 -17.04 4.10
CA LYS A 163 1.81 -17.49 5.49
C LYS A 163 0.80 -18.63 5.70
N THR A 164 0.01 -18.92 4.68
CA THR A 164 -1.05 -19.92 4.67
C THR A 164 -1.41 -20.29 3.24
N THR A 165 -2.01 -21.46 3.07
CA THR A 165 -2.97 -21.74 1.99
C THR A 165 -4.38 -21.35 2.48
N GLY A 166 -5.43 -22.03 2.08
CA GLY A 166 -6.83 -21.58 2.21
C GLY A 166 -7.09 -20.29 1.44
N ALA A 167 -8.32 -19.78 1.54
CA ALA A 167 -8.72 -18.48 0.99
C ALA A 167 -8.11 -17.28 1.76
N GLU A 168 -7.64 -17.51 2.99
CA GLU A 168 -7.11 -16.50 3.91
C GLU A 168 -5.85 -15.76 3.41
N HIS A 169 -5.13 -16.33 2.44
CA HIS A 169 -3.98 -15.68 1.80
C HIS A 169 -4.36 -14.42 0.97
N SER A 170 -5.65 -14.27 0.64
CA SER A 170 -6.21 -13.03 0.08
C SER A 170 -6.08 -11.84 1.03
N TYR A 171 -6.03 -12.03 2.36
CA TYR A 171 -5.69 -10.94 3.27
C TYR A 171 -4.23 -10.49 3.07
N PRO A 172 -3.96 -9.18 2.94
CA PRO A 172 -2.60 -8.69 2.70
C PRO A 172 -1.63 -9.05 3.83
N THR A 173 -2.12 -9.27 5.05
CA THR A 173 -1.30 -9.68 6.19
C THR A 173 -0.79 -11.13 6.10
N HIS A 174 -1.34 -11.96 5.20
CA HIS A 174 -0.90 -13.33 4.93
C HIS A 174 0.04 -13.44 3.72
N ARG A 175 0.24 -12.36 2.97
CA ARG A 175 1.22 -12.24 1.88
C ARG A 175 2.45 -11.44 2.35
N ALA A 176 3.59 -12.10 2.48
CA ALA A 176 4.87 -11.43 2.71
C ALA A 176 5.57 -11.09 1.38
N HIS A 177 6.59 -10.25 1.44
CA HIS A 177 7.42 -9.95 0.27
C HIS A 177 8.08 -11.23 -0.28
N PRO A 178 7.97 -11.52 -1.59
CA PRO A 178 8.74 -12.58 -2.25
C PRO A 178 10.25 -12.44 -2.03
N PRO A 179 11.05 -13.50 -2.19
CA PRO A 179 12.51 -13.38 -2.19
C PRO A 179 12.98 -12.41 -3.29
N ILE A 180 14.08 -11.70 -3.05
CA ILE A 180 14.72 -10.87 -4.08
C ILE A 180 15.28 -11.77 -5.17
N VAL A 181 15.29 -11.29 -6.42
CA VAL A 181 15.92 -11.98 -7.55
C VAL A 181 17.03 -11.09 -8.10
N SER A 182 18.24 -11.63 -8.15
CA SER A 182 19.42 -10.99 -8.75
C SER A 182 20.00 -11.87 -9.86
N ILE A 183 20.58 -11.27 -10.90
CA ILE A 183 21.22 -12.00 -12.00
C ILE A 183 22.64 -12.40 -11.62
N ALA A 184 23.02 -13.65 -11.88
CA ALA A 184 24.36 -14.21 -11.65
C ALA A 184 24.69 -15.33 -12.66
N ASP A 185 25.93 -15.84 -12.61
CA ASP A 185 26.43 -16.88 -13.54
C ASP A 185 25.79 -18.27 -13.32
N HIS A 186 25.20 -18.52 -12.16
CA HIS A 186 24.54 -19.79 -11.81
C HIS A 186 23.29 -19.56 -10.96
N LEU A 187 22.39 -20.55 -11.00
CA LEU A 187 21.19 -20.58 -10.15
C LEU A 187 21.58 -20.98 -8.72
N ASP A 188 21.24 -20.13 -7.76
CA ASP A 188 21.45 -20.33 -6.32
C ASP A 188 20.11 -19.98 -5.62
N ILE A 189 19.42 -21.02 -5.14
CA ILE A 189 18.15 -20.92 -4.41
C ILE A 189 18.41 -21.44 -3.00
N PRO A 190 18.31 -20.59 -1.95
CA PRO A 190 18.43 -21.04 -0.57
C PRO A 190 17.39 -22.08 -0.15
N ASP A 191 17.81 -23.10 0.60
CA ASP A 191 16.97 -24.22 1.06
C ASP A 191 15.77 -23.79 1.92
N THR A 192 15.88 -22.62 2.57
CA THR A 192 14.82 -22.02 3.39
C THR A 192 13.60 -21.56 2.58
N LEU A 193 13.77 -21.35 1.27
CA LEU A 193 12.71 -20.90 0.35
C LEU A 193 11.89 -22.08 -0.18
N THR A 194 11.40 -22.92 0.73
CA THR A 194 10.48 -24.01 0.39
C THR A 194 9.05 -23.44 0.23
N PRO A 195 8.45 -23.49 -0.98
CA PRO A 195 7.05 -23.12 -1.17
C PRO A 195 6.12 -24.20 -0.61
N PRO A 196 4.86 -23.88 -0.28
CA PRO A 196 3.87 -24.89 0.09
C PRO A 196 3.59 -25.85 -1.08
N GLU A 197 3.33 -27.11 -0.78
CA GLU A 197 2.84 -28.10 -1.75
C GLU A 197 1.35 -27.83 -2.03
N THR A 198 1.06 -27.12 -3.12
CA THR A 198 -0.30 -26.71 -3.51
C THR A 198 -0.96 -27.65 -4.52
N GLY A 199 -0.18 -28.52 -5.17
CA GLY A 199 -0.66 -29.38 -6.27
C GLY A 199 -1.02 -28.62 -7.55
N VAL A 200 -0.59 -27.36 -7.70
CA VAL A 200 -0.87 -26.50 -8.86
C VAL A 200 0.41 -26.18 -9.62
N GLN A 201 0.39 -26.41 -10.93
CA GLN A 201 1.48 -26.08 -11.86
C GLN A 201 1.00 -25.10 -12.94
N ILE A 202 1.89 -24.19 -13.35
CA ILE A 202 1.72 -23.30 -14.48
C ILE A 202 2.72 -23.73 -15.56
N GLU A 203 2.20 -24.51 -16.52
CA GLU A 203 2.91 -24.94 -17.72
C GLU A 203 2.95 -23.78 -18.72
N ILE A 204 4.14 -23.31 -19.11
CA ILE A 204 4.30 -22.24 -20.12
C ILE A 204 5.57 -22.39 -20.98
N PRO A 205 5.62 -21.77 -22.17
CA PRO A 205 6.85 -21.69 -22.96
C PRO A 205 7.99 -21.02 -22.20
N SER A 206 9.21 -21.57 -22.34
CA SER A 206 10.45 -21.08 -21.72
C SER A 206 10.94 -19.76 -22.34
N THR A 207 10.17 -18.68 -22.20
CA THR A 207 10.57 -17.32 -22.62
C THR A 207 10.20 -16.31 -21.54
N LEU A 208 11.03 -15.27 -21.38
CA LEU A 208 10.83 -14.23 -20.36
C LEU A 208 9.45 -13.57 -20.47
N ARG A 209 8.94 -13.36 -21.71
CA ARG A 209 7.58 -12.88 -21.98
C ARG A 209 6.52 -13.66 -21.21
N HIS A 210 6.56 -15.00 -21.25
CA HIS A 210 5.54 -15.81 -20.57
C HIS A 210 5.75 -15.82 -19.05
N ILE A 211 7.00 -15.95 -18.61
CA ILE A 211 7.37 -16.03 -17.19
C ILE A 211 6.98 -14.75 -16.44
N PHE A 212 7.23 -13.59 -17.03
CA PHE A 212 6.93 -12.29 -16.44
C PHE A 212 5.42 -12.10 -16.24
N VAL A 213 4.62 -12.43 -17.24
CA VAL A 213 3.16 -12.32 -17.19
C VAL A 213 2.54 -13.24 -16.14
N VAL A 214 3.03 -14.48 -15.98
CA VAL A 214 2.49 -15.42 -14.97
C VAL A 214 3.04 -15.20 -13.57
N ALA A 215 4.11 -14.42 -13.37
CA ALA A 215 4.73 -14.25 -12.05
C ALA A 215 3.75 -13.79 -10.94
N PRO A 216 2.80 -12.85 -11.18
CA PRO A 216 1.81 -12.47 -10.17
C PRO A 216 0.86 -13.63 -9.81
N LEU A 217 0.44 -14.41 -10.80
CA LEU A 217 -0.45 -15.57 -10.61
C LEU A 217 0.27 -16.74 -9.93
N ALA A 218 1.52 -17.02 -10.33
CA ALA A 218 2.36 -18.05 -9.72
C ALA A 218 2.67 -17.73 -8.25
N TYR A 219 2.92 -16.46 -7.92
CA TYR A 219 3.06 -16.00 -6.54
C TYR A 219 1.78 -16.20 -5.73
N TYR A 220 0.63 -15.78 -6.26
CA TYR A 220 -0.66 -15.86 -5.57
C TYR A 220 -1.07 -17.31 -5.28
N LEU A 221 -1.04 -18.16 -6.31
CA LEU A 221 -1.39 -19.58 -6.19
C LEU A 221 -0.32 -20.44 -5.49
N ALA A 222 0.87 -19.87 -5.20
CA ALA A 222 2.08 -20.62 -4.88
C ALA A 222 2.30 -21.82 -5.82
N ALA A 223 2.16 -21.58 -7.12
CA ALA A 223 2.24 -22.61 -8.16
C ALA A 223 3.66 -22.77 -8.70
N GLU A 224 4.01 -24.00 -9.09
CA GLU A 224 5.28 -24.27 -9.77
C GLU A 224 5.18 -23.86 -11.26
N VAL A 225 6.07 -22.98 -11.71
CA VAL A 225 6.19 -22.62 -13.13
C VAL A 225 7.13 -23.61 -13.82
N VAL A 226 6.61 -24.32 -14.82
CA VAL A 226 7.31 -25.43 -15.50
C VAL A 226 7.31 -25.25 -17.04
N PRO A 227 8.33 -25.77 -17.75
CA PRO A 227 8.46 -25.58 -19.20
C PRO A 227 7.51 -26.50 -19.99
N ALA A 228 6.65 -25.90 -20.81
CA ALA A 228 5.74 -26.60 -21.73
C ALA A 228 5.57 -25.85 -23.06
N SER A 229 5.04 -26.51 -24.09
CA SER A 229 4.78 -25.87 -25.39
C SER A 229 3.43 -25.14 -25.46
N LYS A 230 2.51 -25.44 -24.55
CA LYS A 230 1.19 -24.80 -24.45
C LYS A 230 1.05 -24.12 -23.09
N PRO A 231 0.62 -22.86 -23.03
CA PRO A 231 0.42 -22.17 -21.77
C PRO A 231 -0.90 -22.63 -21.11
N GLN A 232 -0.81 -23.26 -19.94
CA GLN A 232 -1.95 -23.80 -19.19
C GLN A 232 -1.68 -23.89 -17.68
N ILE A 233 -2.75 -23.87 -16.89
CA ILE A 233 -2.73 -24.33 -15.49
C ILE A 233 -3.02 -25.84 -15.50
N VAL A 234 -2.29 -26.61 -14.71
CA VAL A 234 -2.53 -28.05 -14.47
C VAL A 234 -2.56 -28.30 -12.97
N THR A 235 -3.40 -29.23 -12.52
CA THR A 235 -3.42 -29.69 -11.12
C THR A 235 -3.07 -31.17 -11.01
N GLU A 236 -2.68 -31.62 -9.81
CA GLU A 236 -2.39 -33.04 -9.53
C GLU A 236 -3.60 -33.98 -9.74
N THR A 237 -4.83 -33.45 -9.77
CA THR A 237 -6.03 -34.24 -10.09
C THR A 237 -6.15 -34.57 -11.59
N GLY A 238 -5.36 -33.88 -12.43
CA GLY A 238 -5.44 -33.94 -13.88
C GLY A 238 -6.36 -32.89 -14.52
N PHE A 239 -6.86 -31.91 -13.75
CA PHE A 239 -7.53 -30.74 -14.33
C PHE A 239 -6.54 -29.89 -15.16
N SER A 240 -7.02 -29.30 -16.25
CA SER A 240 -6.24 -28.44 -17.15
C SER A 240 -7.07 -27.24 -17.60
N TYR A 241 -6.46 -26.06 -17.62
CA TYR A 241 -7.08 -24.81 -18.09
C TYR A 241 -6.13 -24.03 -18.99
N SER A 242 -6.51 -23.83 -20.26
CA SER A 242 -5.71 -23.03 -21.21
C SER A 242 -5.60 -21.57 -20.76
N LEU A 243 -4.35 -21.08 -20.69
CA LEU A 243 -4.01 -19.67 -20.48
C LEU A 243 -3.97 -18.88 -21.79
N ASP A 244 -3.92 -19.53 -22.95
CA ASP A 244 -4.09 -18.86 -24.25
C ASP A 244 -5.54 -19.07 -24.72
N ARG A 245 -6.35 -18.02 -24.57
CA ARG A 245 -7.77 -17.95 -24.96
C ARG A 245 -7.98 -16.80 -25.94
N LYS A 246 -9.23 -16.61 -26.40
CA LYS A 246 -9.59 -15.60 -27.43
C LYS A 246 -9.14 -14.17 -27.13
N GLU A 247 -8.97 -13.83 -25.86
CA GLU A 247 -8.58 -12.50 -25.36
C GLU A 247 -7.06 -12.32 -25.28
N GLY A 248 -6.29 -13.36 -25.63
CA GLY A 248 -4.84 -13.40 -25.51
C GLY A 248 -4.36 -13.82 -24.12
N PHE A 249 -3.10 -14.26 -24.09
CA PHE A 249 -2.44 -14.80 -22.90
C PHE A 249 -2.35 -13.80 -21.72
N GLU A 250 -1.97 -12.54 -21.98
CA GLU A 250 -1.83 -11.51 -20.93
C GLU A 250 -3.17 -11.26 -20.21
N THR A 251 -4.22 -10.95 -20.97
CA THR A 251 -5.60 -10.78 -20.48
C THR A 251 -6.12 -12.00 -19.73
N THR A 252 -5.84 -13.21 -20.23
CA THR A 252 -6.34 -14.45 -19.61
C THR A 252 -5.71 -14.68 -18.23
N VAL A 253 -4.41 -14.41 -18.08
CA VAL A 253 -3.69 -14.54 -16.81
C VAL A 253 -4.15 -13.50 -15.79
N GLU A 254 -4.33 -12.25 -16.23
CA GLU A 254 -4.93 -11.18 -15.41
C GLU A 254 -6.32 -11.55 -14.90
N ARG A 255 -7.20 -12.02 -15.79
CA ARG A 255 -8.57 -12.41 -15.47
C ARG A 255 -8.61 -13.53 -14.43
N ILE A 256 -7.77 -14.55 -14.58
CA ILE A 256 -7.67 -15.64 -13.59
C ILE A 256 -7.20 -15.10 -12.24
N LEU A 257 -6.14 -14.30 -12.19
CA LEU A 257 -5.64 -13.72 -10.95
C LEU A 257 -6.73 -12.92 -10.21
N ASN A 258 -7.43 -12.04 -10.92
CA ASN A 258 -8.48 -11.21 -10.33
C ASN A 258 -9.72 -12.02 -9.91
N GLN A 259 -10.12 -13.03 -10.69
CA GLN A 259 -11.24 -13.93 -10.37
C GLN A 259 -10.94 -14.81 -9.15
N THR A 260 -9.80 -15.49 -9.11
CA THR A 260 -9.39 -16.30 -7.95
C THR A 260 -9.28 -15.42 -6.70
N PHE A 261 -8.64 -14.26 -6.81
CA PHE A 261 -8.47 -13.34 -5.69
C PHE A 261 -9.80 -12.83 -5.11
N LEU A 262 -10.78 -12.47 -5.96
CA LEU A 262 -12.10 -12.04 -5.51
C LEU A 262 -12.87 -13.19 -4.85
N LEU A 263 -12.84 -14.39 -5.42
CA LEU A 263 -13.52 -15.56 -4.87
C LEU A 263 -12.90 -15.99 -3.53
N ASP A 264 -11.58 -15.90 -3.36
CA ASP A 264 -10.94 -16.09 -2.04
C ASP A 264 -11.33 -15.00 -1.03
N CYS A 265 -11.50 -13.75 -1.48
CA CYS A 265 -11.98 -12.67 -0.61
C CYS A 265 -13.40 -12.92 -0.09
N ILE A 266 -14.20 -13.73 -0.80
CA ILE A 266 -15.55 -14.14 -0.44
C ILE A 266 -15.53 -15.42 0.42
N VAL A 267 -14.80 -16.47 0.03
CA VAL A 267 -14.76 -17.75 0.76
C VAL A 267 -14.22 -17.58 2.19
N ARG A 268 -13.25 -16.68 2.42
CA ARG A 268 -12.77 -16.36 3.78
C ARG A 268 -13.84 -15.78 4.74
N THR A 269 -14.99 -15.37 4.22
CA THR A 269 -16.08 -14.76 5.02
C THR A 269 -17.06 -15.78 5.59
N GLU A 270 -16.91 -17.08 5.30
CA GLU A 270 -17.76 -18.13 5.88
C GLU A 270 -17.10 -18.85 7.08
N GLY A 271 -15.77 -18.80 7.17
CA GLY A 271 -14.99 -19.52 8.18
C GLY A 271 -14.97 -18.85 9.57
N THR A 272 -13.79 -18.81 10.20
CA THR A 272 -13.61 -18.32 11.60
C THR A 272 -13.94 -16.82 11.81
N THR A 273 -14.16 -16.07 10.73
CA THR A 273 -14.48 -14.64 10.78
C THR A 273 -15.67 -14.34 9.87
N PRO A 274 -16.90 -14.73 10.28
CA PRO A 274 -18.10 -14.41 9.52
C PRO A 274 -18.32 -12.91 9.47
N LEU A 275 -18.22 -12.33 8.28
CA LEU A 275 -18.42 -10.89 8.02
C LEU A 275 -19.35 -10.72 6.82
N LYS A 276 -20.18 -9.68 6.87
CA LYS A 276 -21.07 -9.32 5.78
C LYS A 276 -20.28 -8.66 4.64
N SER A 277 -19.64 -9.43 3.77
CA SER A 277 -18.99 -8.86 2.58
C SER A 277 -20.02 -8.36 1.58
N TYR A 278 -19.84 -7.12 1.11
CA TYR A 278 -20.61 -6.53 0.02
C TYR A 278 -20.46 -7.35 -1.27
N GLU A 279 -19.21 -7.69 -1.63
CA GLU A 279 -18.89 -8.45 -2.85
C GLU A 279 -19.58 -9.82 -2.84
N ARG A 280 -19.63 -10.48 -1.68
CA ARG A 280 -20.36 -11.73 -1.51
C ARG A 280 -21.86 -11.54 -1.79
N GLN A 281 -22.50 -10.56 -1.15
CA GLN A 281 -23.93 -10.32 -1.30
C GLN A 281 -24.35 -10.03 -2.76
N GLU A 282 -23.51 -9.29 -3.49
CA GLU A 282 -23.76 -8.97 -4.91
C GLU A 282 -23.64 -10.19 -5.83
N ILE A 283 -22.61 -11.03 -5.66
CA ILE A 283 -22.32 -12.11 -6.63
C ILE A 283 -22.81 -13.49 -6.23
N GLU A 284 -22.92 -13.82 -4.94
CA GLU A 284 -23.38 -15.14 -4.45
C GLU A 284 -24.73 -15.58 -5.07
N PRO A 285 -25.75 -14.70 -5.27
CA PRO A 285 -26.99 -15.05 -5.98
C PRO A 285 -26.81 -15.46 -7.45
N SER A 286 -25.66 -15.13 -8.06
CA SER A 286 -25.29 -15.45 -9.45
C SER A 286 -24.17 -16.50 -9.55
N LEU A 287 -23.62 -16.97 -8.43
CA LEU A 287 -22.60 -18.02 -8.40
C LEU A 287 -23.26 -19.40 -8.26
N ASP A 288 -22.91 -20.32 -9.16
CA ASP A 288 -23.23 -21.75 -9.03
C ASP A 288 -22.16 -22.45 -8.15
N LEU A 289 -21.96 -21.92 -6.93
CA LEU A 289 -20.95 -22.35 -5.97
C LEU A 289 -21.49 -22.30 -4.54
N ASP A 290 -21.33 -23.39 -3.81
CA ASP A 290 -21.56 -23.42 -2.36
C ASP A 290 -20.31 -22.88 -1.64
N ILE A 291 -20.41 -21.67 -1.08
CA ILE A 291 -19.31 -20.99 -0.38
C ILE A 291 -18.88 -21.76 0.89
N ASN A 292 -19.81 -22.48 1.52
CA ASN A 292 -19.57 -23.27 2.72
C ASN A 292 -18.80 -24.55 2.36
N GLU A 293 -19.20 -25.26 1.30
CA GLU A 293 -18.42 -26.38 0.75
C GLU A 293 -17.00 -25.91 0.39
N LEU A 294 -16.87 -24.77 -0.29
CA LEU A 294 -15.58 -24.23 -0.72
C LEU A 294 -14.63 -23.92 0.44
N CYS A 295 -15.12 -23.43 1.58
CA CYS A 295 -14.28 -23.07 2.72
C CYS A 295 -13.49 -24.26 3.29
N ASP A 296 -14.03 -25.47 3.18
CA ASP A 296 -13.40 -26.72 3.66
C ASP A 296 -12.50 -27.41 2.61
N LEU A 297 -12.48 -26.93 1.36
CA LEU A 297 -11.67 -27.49 0.28
C LEU A 297 -10.22 -26.98 0.27
N SER A 298 -9.32 -27.77 -0.34
CA SER A 298 -7.95 -27.32 -0.63
C SER A 298 -7.92 -26.28 -1.75
N ASN A 299 -6.91 -25.41 -1.77
CA ASN A 299 -6.76 -24.35 -2.79
C ASN A 299 -6.79 -24.87 -4.23
N MET A 300 -6.27 -26.07 -4.45
CA MET A 300 -6.34 -26.76 -5.75
C MET A 300 -7.80 -27.03 -6.15
N ALA A 301 -8.60 -27.62 -5.26
CA ALA A 301 -10.01 -27.92 -5.52
C ALA A 301 -10.87 -26.64 -5.58
N GLN A 302 -10.56 -25.62 -4.77
CA GLN A 302 -11.16 -24.28 -4.89
C GLN A 302 -10.87 -23.68 -6.27
N LEU A 303 -9.61 -23.68 -6.72
CA LEU A 303 -9.20 -23.16 -8.03
C LEU A 303 -9.91 -23.89 -9.19
N GLU A 304 -10.03 -25.21 -9.13
CA GLU A 304 -10.78 -26.01 -10.12
C GLU A 304 -12.25 -25.58 -10.19
N ARG A 305 -12.92 -25.35 -9.05
CA ARG A 305 -14.29 -24.82 -9.00
C ARG A 305 -14.36 -23.38 -9.54
N TYR A 306 -13.46 -22.50 -9.10
CA TYR A 306 -13.41 -21.10 -9.51
C TYR A 306 -13.24 -20.96 -11.03
N LEU A 307 -12.36 -21.74 -11.65
CA LEU A 307 -12.09 -21.68 -13.09
C LEU A 307 -13.25 -22.18 -13.97
N ASN A 308 -14.25 -22.85 -13.40
CA ASN A 308 -15.50 -23.19 -14.09
C ASN A 308 -16.54 -22.05 -14.07
N VAL A 309 -16.38 -21.03 -13.20
CA VAL A 309 -17.23 -19.84 -13.18
C VAL A 309 -16.86 -18.92 -14.36
N SER A 310 -17.87 -18.37 -15.04
CA SER A 310 -17.65 -17.37 -16.09
C SER A 310 -17.09 -16.08 -15.51
N TYR A 311 -16.01 -15.55 -16.09
CA TYR A 311 -15.44 -14.27 -15.67
C TYR A 311 -16.48 -13.14 -15.64
N SER A 312 -17.41 -13.12 -16.61
CA SER A 312 -18.50 -12.14 -16.68
C SER A 312 -19.45 -12.13 -15.47
N THR A 313 -19.50 -13.21 -14.68
CA THR A 313 -20.29 -13.29 -13.45
C THR A 313 -19.64 -12.52 -12.31
N VAL A 314 -18.30 -12.49 -12.27
CA VAL A 314 -17.52 -11.86 -11.19
C VAL A 314 -17.00 -10.47 -11.57
N GLU A 315 -16.84 -10.19 -12.87
CA GLU A 315 -16.31 -8.95 -13.45
C GLU A 315 -16.90 -7.65 -12.86
N PRO A 316 -18.21 -7.53 -12.56
CA PRO A 316 -18.77 -6.31 -11.97
C PRO A 316 -18.22 -5.95 -10.58
N CYS A 317 -17.78 -6.96 -9.80
CA CYS A 317 -17.27 -6.80 -8.43
C CYS A 317 -15.74 -6.91 -8.35
N ILE A 318 -15.03 -7.05 -9.47
CA ILE A 318 -13.56 -7.01 -9.46
C ILE A 318 -13.08 -5.57 -9.20
N PRO A 319 -12.26 -5.32 -8.17
CA PRO A 319 -11.74 -3.99 -7.91
C PRO A 319 -10.96 -3.45 -9.11
N LYS A 320 -11.40 -2.29 -9.62
CA LYS A 320 -10.80 -1.62 -10.79
C LYS A 320 -9.40 -1.07 -10.54
N TRP A 321 -8.99 -1.02 -9.27
CA TRP A 321 -7.75 -0.44 -8.78
C TRP A 321 -6.58 -1.40 -9.02
N GLN A 322 -6.04 -1.36 -10.23
CA GLN A 322 -5.01 -2.30 -10.67
C GLN A 322 -3.72 -1.56 -11.01
N ARG A 323 -2.63 -1.92 -10.31
CA ARG A 323 -1.29 -1.48 -10.66
C ARG A 323 -0.74 -2.40 -11.75
N THR A 324 -0.48 -1.86 -12.92
CA THR A 324 0.15 -2.57 -14.04
C THR A 324 1.63 -2.22 -14.10
N THR A 325 2.50 -3.22 -14.21
CA THR A 325 3.94 -3.03 -14.43
C THR A 325 4.28 -3.41 -15.87
N LYS A 326 4.75 -2.45 -16.68
CA LYS A 326 5.07 -2.67 -18.09
C LYS A 326 6.53 -3.11 -18.22
N LEU A 327 6.78 -4.38 -18.54
CA LEU A 327 8.14 -4.92 -18.67
C LEU A 327 8.49 -5.21 -20.14
N GLN A 328 9.77 -5.08 -20.49
CA GLN A 328 10.30 -5.64 -21.73
C GLN A 328 10.79 -7.06 -21.45
N ALA A 329 10.70 -7.97 -22.43
CA ALA A 329 11.11 -9.38 -22.27
C ALA A 329 12.63 -9.58 -22.34
N ILE A 330 13.40 -8.78 -21.59
CA ILE A 330 14.87 -8.78 -21.53
C ILE A 330 15.35 -9.14 -20.10
N PRO A 331 16.59 -9.65 -19.95
CA PRO A 331 17.10 -10.09 -18.65
C PRO A 331 17.08 -9.03 -17.56
N ASP A 332 17.40 -7.77 -17.87
CA ASP A 332 17.51 -6.68 -16.89
C ASP A 332 16.21 -6.42 -16.12
N HIS A 333 15.06 -6.79 -16.70
CA HIS A 333 13.75 -6.66 -16.06
C HIS A 333 13.44 -7.79 -15.05
N ILE A 334 14.23 -8.88 -14.99
CA ILE A 334 14.02 -10.01 -14.07
C ILE A 334 14.01 -9.54 -12.60
N GLY A 335 14.85 -8.58 -12.25
CA GLY A 335 14.96 -8.06 -10.87
C GLY A 335 13.70 -7.32 -10.37
N PHE A 336 12.83 -6.85 -11.28
CA PHE A 336 11.58 -6.17 -10.89
C PHE A 336 10.49 -7.13 -10.43
N LEU A 337 10.57 -8.43 -10.75
CA LEU A 337 9.47 -9.38 -10.50
C LEU A 337 9.01 -9.42 -9.03
N PRO A 338 9.88 -9.53 -8.00
CA PRO A 338 9.45 -9.54 -6.59
C PRO A 338 8.65 -8.29 -6.19
N PHE A 339 8.99 -7.14 -6.77
CA PHE A 339 8.40 -5.83 -6.46
C PHE A 339 7.11 -5.56 -7.23
N ALA A 340 6.96 -6.15 -8.42
CA ALA A 340 5.73 -6.11 -9.21
C ALA A 340 4.63 -7.01 -8.60
N VAL A 341 4.98 -8.25 -8.21
CA VAL A 341 3.98 -9.25 -7.79
C VAL A 341 3.43 -9.07 -6.36
N ILE A 342 4.18 -8.44 -5.45
CA ILE A 342 3.83 -8.42 -4.01
C ILE A 342 2.42 -7.89 -3.71
N ASP A 343 1.98 -6.83 -4.39
CA ASP A 343 0.65 -6.23 -4.22
C ASP A 343 -0.39 -6.78 -5.23
N LEU A 344 -0.08 -7.89 -5.91
CA LEU A 344 -0.87 -8.50 -6.99
C LEU A 344 -1.18 -7.50 -8.13
N GLY A 345 -0.12 -6.80 -8.55
CA GLY A 345 -0.12 -6.00 -9.77
C GLY A 345 0.06 -6.89 -11.00
N THR A 346 -0.62 -6.54 -12.09
CA THR A 346 -0.50 -7.22 -13.38
C THR A 346 0.83 -6.86 -14.05
N ILE A 347 1.27 -7.70 -14.97
CA ILE A 347 2.49 -7.47 -15.76
C ILE A 347 2.13 -7.59 -17.23
N THR A 348 2.33 -6.50 -17.97
CA THR A 348 2.14 -6.43 -19.43
C THR A 348 3.49 -6.32 -20.12
N ILE A 349 3.57 -6.81 -21.36
CA ILE A 349 4.82 -6.87 -22.10
C ILE A 349 4.87 -5.80 -23.18
N GLU A 350 5.79 -4.86 -23.03
CA GLU A 350 6.08 -3.86 -24.04
C GLU A 350 6.63 -4.52 -25.31
N GLN A 351 5.94 -4.31 -26.43
CA GLN A 351 6.45 -4.67 -27.74
C GLN A 351 7.49 -3.62 -28.16
N GLY A 352 8.77 -3.96 -28.00
CA GLY A 352 9.86 -3.08 -28.41
C GLY A 352 9.77 -2.74 -29.90
N ASN A 353 9.55 -1.46 -30.20
CA ASN A 353 9.63 -0.95 -31.56
C ASN A 353 11.09 -1.00 -32.01
N ASN A 354 11.45 -2.04 -32.76
CA ASN A 354 12.75 -2.19 -33.41
C ASN A 354 12.90 -1.18 -34.57
N GLN A 355 13.04 0.11 -34.24
CA GLN A 355 13.49 1.14 -35.16
C GLN A 355 14.55 2.03 -34.52
N ALA A 356 15.80 1.62 -34.68
CA ALA A 356 16.91 2.57 -34.77
C ALA A 356 16.78 3.34 -36.09
N THR A 357 16.09 4.48 -36.09
CA THR A 357 15.94 5.36 -37.26
C THR A 357 16.51 6.76 -36.98
N SER A 358 17.78 6.89 -37.35
CA SER A 358 18.44 8.08 -37.89
C SER A 358 17.67 9.41 -37.83
N SER A 359 18.26 10.36 -37.11
CA SER A 359 17.98 11.80 -37.17
C SER A 359 17.66 12.32 -38.58
N ASN A 360 16.56 13.07 -38.71
CA ASN A 360 16.43 14.12 -39.72
C ASN A 360 15.63 15.29 -39.14
N GLN A 361 16.22 16.48 -39.17
CA GLN A 361 15.57 17.73 -38.79
C GLN A 361 14.67 18.24 -39.94
N SER A 362 13.48 18.78 -39.64
CA SER A 362 12.86 19.86 -40.43
C SER A 362 11.70 20.55 -39.67
N SER A 363 11.89 21.85 -39.49
CA SER A 363 11.10 22.93 -38.87
C SER A 363 9.58 23.10 -39.15
N ILE A 364 8.79 23.37 -38.08
CA ILE A 364 7.87 24.53 -37.82
C ILE A 364 6.61 24.71 -38.76
N PRO A 365 5.41 25.23 -38.34
CA PRO A 365 4.98 25.89 -37.07
C PRO A 365 3.64 25.42 -36.41
N ASN A 366 3.40 25.91 -35.19
CA ASN A 366 2.12 26.14 -34.47
C ASN A 366 0.78 25.65 -35.09
N GLN A 367 0.20 24.62 -34.46
CA GLN A 367 -1.23 24.50 -34.13
C GLN A 367 -1.34 23.62 -32.87
N LEU A 368 -2.35 23.83 -32.01
CA LEU A 368 -2.51 23.04 -30.77
C LEU A 368 -2.76 21.56 -31.11
N PRO A 369 -2.11 20.62 -30.40
CA PRO A 369 -2.56 19.23 -30.31
C PRO A 369 -3.22 18.94 -28.95
N GLU A 370 -4.00 17.86 -28.95
CA GLU A 370 -4.60 17.23 -27.77
C GLU A 370 -3.53 16.66 -26.82
N SER A 371 -3.93 16.30 -25.59
CA SER A 371 -3.05 15.75 -24.55
C SER A 371 -2.16 14.62 -25.08
N PRO A 372 -0.82 14.68 -24.93
CA PRO A 372 0.04 13.56 -25.32
C PRO A 372 -0.21 12.36 -24.40
N ASP A 373 -0.19 11.15 -24.97
CA ASP A 373 -0.22 9.91 -24.19
C ASP A 373 0.96 9.88 -23.21
N ASN A 374 0.67 9.69 -21.92
CA ASN A 374 1.68 9.61 -20.85
C ASN A 374 2.79 8.57 -21.11
N ALA A 375 2.54 7.60 -21.99
CA ALA A 375 3.49 6.57 -22.39
C ALA A 375 4.59 7.07 -23.36
N GLU A 376 4.31 8.06 -24.20
CA GLU A 376 5.24 8.47 -25.27
C GLU A 376 6.39 9.35 -24.76
N TYR A 377 6.16 10.13 -23.69
CA TYR A 377 7.19 10.97 -23.06
C TYR A 377 8.28 10.13 -22.35
N ILE A 378 7.90 9.04 -21.68
CA ILE A 378 8.82 8.14 -20.97
C ILE A 378 9.83 7.48 -21.93
N GLY A 379 9.44 7.27 -23.20
CA GLY A 379 10.31 6.68 -24.23
C GLY A 379 11.51 7.53 -24.69
N LYS A 380 11.67 8.76 -24.18
CA LYS A 380 12.80 9.66 -24.51
C LYS A 380 13.83 9.85 -23.39
N ILE A 381 13.68 9.14 -22.27
CA ILE A 381 14.61 9.27 -21.13
C ILE A 381 15.96 8.63 -21.46
N VAL A 382 17.03 9.44 -21.46
CA VAL A 382 18.41 8.96 -21.56
C VAL A 382 18.95 8.70 -20.15
N SER A 383 18.53 7.59 -19.54
CA SER A 383 19.25 6.99 -18.41
C SER A 383 20.11 5.83 -18.91
N GLU A 384 21.29 5.66 -18.33
CA GLU A 384 22.13 4.46 -18.54
C GLU A 384 21.53 3.20 -17.88
N LYS A 385 20.48 3.36 -17.04
CA LYS A 385 19.80 2.29 -16.32
C LYS A 385 18.39 2.02 -16.85
N THR A 386 17.99 0.77 -16.72
CA THR A 386 16.68 0.25 -17.11
C THR A 386 15.54 0.87 -16.29
N VAL A 387 14.66 1.62 -16.97
CA VAL A 387 13.44 2.21 -16.41
C VAL A 387 12.23 1.34 -16.74
N VAL A 388 11.29 1.22 -15.79
CA VAL A 388 10.04 0.45 -15.92
C VAL A 388 8.84 1.36 -15.62
N PRO A 389 7.87 1.50 -16.53
CA PRO A 389 6.59 2.12 -16.21
C PRO A 389 5.79 1.28 -15.20
N GLN A 390 5.36 1.91 -14.10
CA GLN A 390 4.32 1.38 -13.21
C GLN A 390 3.12 2.30 -13.23
N THR A 391 1.97 1.80 -13.69
CA THR A 391 0.75 2.59 -13.88
C THR A 391 -0.33 2.15 -12.90
N TRP A 392 -1.03 3.10 -12.33
CA TRP A 392 -2.26 2.91 -11.57
C TRP A 392 -3.42 3.51 -12.36
N SER A 393 -4.45 2.71 -12.64
CA SER A 393 -5.62 3.12 -13.42
C SER A 393 -6.86 3.13 -12.52
N GLN A 394 -7.69 4.17 -12.64
CA GLN A 394 -8.79 4.45 -11.69
C GLN A 394 -10.15 3.88 -12.08
N GLY A 395 -10.26 3.25 -13.26
CA GLY A 395 -11.53 2.72 -13.76
C GLY A 395 -12.54 3.77 -14.25
N ASP A 396 -12.21 5.06 -14.13
CA ASP A 396 -12.84 6.20 -14.82
C ASP A 396 -12.08 6.60 -16.11
N GLY A 397 -10.91 6.00 -16.35
CA GLY A 397 -10.01 6.28 -17.48
C GLY A 397 -8.79 7.15 -17.13
N SER A 398 -8.70 7.68 -15.90
CA SER A 398 -7.52 8.39 -15.43
C SER A 398 -6.40 7.42 -15.02
N GLU A 399 -5.16 7.83 -15.30
CA GLU A 399 -3.96 7.04 -15.02
C GLU A 399 -2.81 7.88 -14.45
N ILE A 400 -2.10 7.31 -13.47
CA ILE A 400 -0.83 7.83 -12.95
C ILE A 400 0.25 6.80 -13.26
N THR A 401 1.31 7.24 -13.94
CA THR A 401 2.47 6.40 -14.26
C THR A 401 3.72 6.90 -13.53
N SER A 402 4.38 5.99 -12.80
CA SER A 402 5.70 6.20 -12.23
C SER A 402 6.81 5.78 -13.20
N THR A 403 7.87 6.58 -13.22
CA THR A 403 9.18 6.24 -13.79
C THR A 403 9.94 5.39 -12.77
N ALA A 404 9.69 4.07 -12.73
CA ALA A 404 10.26 3.19 -11.71
C ALA A 404 11.67 2.72 -12.10
N VAL A 405 12.63 2.86 -11.18
CA VAL A 405 14.02 2.41 -11.35
C VAL A 405 14.28 1.27 -10.37
N LEU A 406 15.01 0.22 -10.79
CA LEU A 406 15.20 -0.98 -9.95
C LEU A 406 15.89 -0.66 -8.60
N SER A 407 16.82 0.31 -8.59
CA SER A 407 17.55 0.73 -7.38
C SER A 407 16.62 1.19 -6.25
N ALA A 408 15.53 1.89 -6.58
CA ALA A 408 14.55 2.39 -5.62
C ALA A 408 13.97 1.27 -4.73
N PHE A 409 13.66 0.12 -5.36
CA PHE A 409 13.08 -1.02 -4.66
C PHE A 409 14.10 -1.79 -3.82
N HIS A 410 15.36 -1.89 -4.27
CA HIS A 410 16.44 -2.43 -3.45
C HIS A 410 16.74 -1.53 -2.24
N GLN A 411 16.84 -0.22 -2.44
CA GLN A 411 17.01 0.76 -1.37
C GLN A 411 15.88 0.66 -0.32
N ALA A 412 14.63 0.44 -0.75
CA ALA A 412 13.49 0.22 0.15
C ALA A 412 13.63 -1.04 1.03
N VAL A 413 14.24 -2.10 0.50
CA VAL A 413 14.51 -3.35 1.22
C VAL A 413 15.71 -3.21 2.17
N ASP A 414 16.77 -2.56 1.70
CA ASP A 414 18.06 -2.44 2.38
C ASP A 414 18.05 -1.40 3.51
N GLN A 415 17.02 -0.56 3.61
CA GLN A 415 16.85 0.40 4.70
C GLN A 415 17.05 -0.25 6.06
N THR A 416 17.93 0.28 6.91
CA THR A 416 18.00 -0.20 8.30
C THR A 416 16.86 0.42 9.12
N PRO A 417 16.07 -0.38 9.87
CA PRO A 417 15.12 0.13 10.86
C PRO A 417 15.80 1.07 11.85
N LYS A 418 15.28 2.28 12.02
CA LYS A 418 15.80 3.31 12.94
C LYS A 418 14.72 3.66 13.95
N ASP A 419 15.05 3.61 15.24
CA ASP A 419 14.19 4.14 16.30
C ASP A 419 14.34 5.68 16.35
N GLY A 420 13.23 6.42 16.40
CA GLY A 420 13.27 7.89 16.47
C GLY A 420 12.04 8.56 15.84
N PRO A 421 12.00 9.91 15.84
CA PRO A 421 11.03 10.67 15.04
C PRO A 421 11.20 10.42 13.54
N LEU A 422 10.24 10.89 12.74
CA LEU A 422 10.41 11.04 11.29
C LEU A 422 11.15 12.34 11.02
N GLU A 423 12.27 12.26 10.31
CA GLU A 423 13.14 13.41 10.00
C GLU A 423 12.69 14.03 8.67
N ILE A 424 12.22 15.28 8.72
CA ILE A 424 11.71 16.05 7.57
C ILE A 424 12.61 17.27 7.33
N GLU A 425 13.18 17.35 6.14
CA GLU A 425 14.00 18.47 5.68
C GLU A 425 13.16 19.31 4.70
N ILE A 426 12.99 20.61 4.98
CA ILE A 426 12.29 21.54 4.08
C ILE A 426 13.30 22.58 3.58
N VAL A 427 13.46 22.69 2.26
CA VAL A 427 14.41 23.63 1.63
C VAL A 427 13.64 24.66 0.81
N CYS A 428 13.77 25.93 1.17
CA CYS A 428 13.24 27.06 0.41
C CYS A 428 14.39 27.84 -0.25
N ASN A 429 14.67 27.53 -1.52
CA ASN A 429 15.71 28.17 -2.33
C ASN A 429 15.17 29.27 -3.28
N ASP A 430 13.85 29.52 -3.28
CA ASP A 430 13.26 30.73 -3.89
C ASP A 430 12.47 31.53 -2.86
N SER A 431 12.97 32.72 -2.53
CA SER A 431 12.32 33.68 -1.63
C SER A 431 10.92 34.13 -2.08
N ALA A 432 10.59 34.02 -3.37
CA ALA A 432 9.26 34.31 -3.90
C ALA A 432 8.22 33.24 -3.56
N MET A 433 8.64 32.07 -3.07
CA MET A 433 7.77 30.96 -2.65
C MET A 433 7.66 30.81 -1.12
N ASN A 434 8.11 31.80 -0.34
CA ASN A 434 8.03 31.79 1.14
C ASN A 434 6.60 31.58 1.71
N GLU A 435 5.54 31.91 0.96
CA GLU A 435 4.14 31.63 1.36
C GLU A 435 3.87 30.14 1.52
N GLU A 436 4.47 29.31 0.66
CA GLU A 436 4.38 27.85 0.76
C GLU A 436 5.07 27.36 2.03
N LEU A 437 6.29 27.83 2.29
CA LEU A 437 7.06 27.42 3.47
C LEU A 437 6.32 27.70 4.79
N ILE A 438 5.72 28.89 4.93
CA ILE A 438 4.92 29.26 6.12
C ILE A 438 3.77 28.27 6.31
N THR A 439 3.11 27.90 5.22
CA THR A 439 1.96 26.98 5.21
C THR A 439 2.39 25.54 5.51
N VAL A 440 3.48 25.08 4.90
CA VAL A 440 4.00 23.71 5.04
C VAL A 440 4.57 23.48 6.45
N TYR A 441 5.19 24.48 7.08
CA TYR A 441 5.65 24.38 8.46
C TYR A 441 4.51 24.07 9.44
N SER A 442 3.35 24.74 9.30
CA SER A 442 2.20 24.45 10.15
C SER A 442 1.63 23.05 9.90
N ILE A 443 1.71 22.54 8.66
CA ILE A 443 1.15 21.23 8.29
C ILE A 443 1.93 20.06 8.90
N TYR A 444 3.26 20.08 8.83
CA TYR A 444 4.07 18.97 9.40
C TYR A 444 4.13 18.99 10.93
N GLY A 445 3.96 20.16 11.56
CA GLY A 445 3.96 20.30 13.03
C GLY A 445 2.64 19.94 13.73
N ASP A 446 1.57 19.64 12.99
CA ASP A 446 0.18 19.52 13.50
C ASP A 446 -0.18 18.16 14.12
N ARG A 447 0.80 17.37 14.59
CA ARG A 447 0.57 16.00 15.09
C ARG A 447 1.24 15.70 16.43
N ASP A 448 0.41 15.52 17.46
CA ASP A 448 0.83 15.11 18.81
C ASP A 448 1.16 13.61 18.93
N ASP A 449 0.70 12.76 17.99
CA ASP A 449 0.73 11.30 18.12
C ASP A 449 1.88 10.61 17.37
N VAL A 450 2.48 11.29 16.38
CA VAL A 450 3.69 10.86 15.67
C VAL A 450 4.76 11.95 15.85
N PRO A 451 5.91 11.65 16.47
CA PRO A 451 6.95 12.65 16.64
C PRO A 451 7.67 12.92 15.31
N PHE A 452 7.69 14.18 14.89
CA PHE A 452 8.45 14.66 13.74
C PHE A 452 9.63 15.53 14.21
N ASP A 453 10.75 15.45 13.50
CA ASP A 453 11.87 16.38 13.62
C ASP A 453 11.97 17.16 12.30
N ILE A 454 11.57 18.43 12.32
CA ILE A 454 11.40 19.27 11.13
C ILE A 454 12.52 20.30 11.12
N THR A 455 13.40 20.22 10.12
CA THR A 455 14.47 21.20 9.89
C THR A 455 14.13 22.02 8.65
N ILE A 456 14.18 23.35 8.77
CA ILE A 456 13.97 24.30 7.66
C ILE A 456 15.30 24.93 7.24
N HIS A 457 15.54 24.96 5.93
CA HIS A 457 16.67 25.60 5.29
C HIS A 457 16.20 26.69 4.33
N HIS A 458 17.03 27.72 4.18
CA HIS A 458 16.79 28.85 3.29
C HIS A 458 18.04 29.18 2.50
N ASP A 459 17.86 29.58 1.23
CA ASP A 459 18.90 30.19 0.38
C ASP A 459 20.23 29.40 0.42
N LEU A 460 20.13 28.08 0.22
CA LEU A 460 21.29 27.20 0.33
C LEU A 460 22.24 27.36 -0.85
N THR A 461 23.53 27.46 -0.53
CA THR A 461 24.63 27.20 -1.46
C THR A 461 24.62 25.74 -1.93
N THR A 462 25.15 25.47 -3.12
CA THR A 462 25.38 24.14 -3.70
C THR A 462 25.93 23.12 -2.69
N ASN A 463 27.02 23.46 -2.00
CA ASN A 463 27.64 22.60 -0.98
C ASN A 463 26.69 22.24 0.17
N ARG A 464 25.88 23.20 0.65
CA ARG A 464 24.93 22.96 1.75
C ARG A 464 23.71 22.16 1.29
N LEU A 465 23.22 22.38 0.07
CA LEU A 465 22.14 21.56 -0.48
C LEU A 465 22.62 20.11 -0.68
N GLN A 466 23.86 19.91 -1.14
CA GLN A 466 24.48 18.58 -1.21
C GLN A 466 24.58 17.92 0.17
N GLU A 467 25.02 18.64 1.21
CA GLU A 467 25.05 18.11 2.58
C GLU A 467 23.66 17.68 3.09
N VAL A 468 22.60 18.45 2.81
CA VAL A 468 21.22 18.10 3.18
C VAL A 468 20.75 16.85 2.40
N LEU A 469 21.00 16.80 1.09
CA LEU A 469 20.62 15.68 0.23
C LEU A 469 21.36 14.37 0.59
N SER A 470 22.63 14.44 1.00
CA SER A 470 23.41 13.27 1.44
C SER A 470 23.15 12.87 2.90
N ARG A 471 22.49 13.70 3.71
CA ARG A 471 22.10 13.36 5.09
C ARG A 471 20.94 12.35 5.06
N GLU A 472 21.02 11.31 5.90
CA GLU A 472 19.89 10.41 6.12
C GLU A 472 18.71 11.17 6.74
N ASN A 473 17.60 11.26 6.01
CA ASN A 473 16.32 11.86 6.42
C ASN A 473 15.16 11.10 5.75
N ASP A 474 13.96 11.16 6.31
CA ASP A 474 12.83 10.37 5.79
C ASP A 474 12.05 11.08 4.68
N PHE A 475 12.05 12.41 4.65
CA PHE A 475 11.41 13.19 3.59
C PHE A 475 12.07 14.55 3.35
N LEU A 476 12.23 14.91 2.07
CA LEU A 476 12.63 16.25 1.63
C LEU A 476 11.49 16.95 0.89
N HIS A 477 11.09 18.14 1.34
CA HIS A 477 10.32 19.06 0.51
C HIS A 477 11.24 20.17 0.00
N TYR A 478 11.57 20.14 -1.31
CA TYR A 478 12.29 21.22 -1.97
C TYR A 478 11.31 22.18 -2.66
N ILE A 479 11.45 23.47 -2.36
CA ILE A 479 10.65 24.56 -2.89
C ILE A 479 11.59 25.56 -3.58
N GLY A 480 11.46 25.70 -4.90
CA GLY A 480 12.24 26.65 -5.69
C GLY A 480 12.52 26.19 -7.11
N HIS A 481 13.45 26.84 -7.80
CA HIS A 481 13.76 26.51 -9.19
C HIS A 481 14.65 25.25 -9.31
N ILE A 482 14.27 24.40 -10.26
CA ILE A 482 15.01 23.27 -10.79
C ILE A 482 14.94 23.40 -12.33
N ASP A 483 15.96 22.92 -13.02
CA ASP A 483 16.00 22.75 -14.47
C ASP A 483 16.85 21.50 -14.80
N SER A 484 17.11 21.24 -16.09
CA SER A 484 17.95 20.11 -16.54
C SER A 484 19.36 20.13 -15.94
N ASP A 485 19.90 21.33 -15.71
CA ASP A 485 21.26 21.53 -15.23
C ASP A 485 21.35 21.36 -13.71
N GLY A 486 20.24 21.57 -12.99
CA GLY A 486 20.08 21.11 -11.60
C GLY A 486 19.23 21.99 -10.69
N PHE A 487 19.49 21.89 -9.39
CA PHE A 487 18.85 22.67 -8.33
C PHE A 487 19.48 24.05 -8.23
N ARG A 488 18.69 25.12 -8.36
CA ARG A 488 19.19 26.49 -8.22
C ARG A 488 19.57 26.79 -6.77
N CYS A 489 20.79 27.26 -6.58
CA CYS A 489 21.40 27.58 -5.30
C CYS A 489 21.84 29.05 -5.25
N SER A 490 22.15 29.56 -4.06
CA SER A 490 22.58 30.95 -3.85
C SER A 490 23.90 31.31 -4.55
N ASP A 491 24.73 30.30 -4.87
CA ASP A 491 26.07 30.41 -5.45
C ASP A 491 26.25 29.67 -6.80
N GLY A 492 25.18 29.08 -7.36
CA GLY A 492 25.26 28.32 -8.60
C GLY A 492 24.10 27.35 -8.82
N VAL A 493 24.38 26.24 -9.49
CA VAL A 493 23.43 25.14 -9.74
C VAL A 493 24.07 23.83 -9.27
N LEU A 494 23.31 23.02 -8.53
CA LEU A 494 23.72 21.70 -8.08
C LEU A 494 23.02 20.62 -8.91
N ASP A 495 23.76 19.90 -9.73
CA ASP A 495 23.26 18.69 -10.40
C ASP A 495 23.30 17.50 -9.43
N ALA A 496 22.16 16.82 -9.23
CA ALA A 496 22.09 15.60 -8.42
C ALA A 496 22.94 14.46 -8.99
N GLY A 497 23.23 14.46 -10.30
CA GLY A 497 24.16 13.51 -10.93
C GLY A 497 25.60 13.58 -10.41
N ASN A 498 25.98 14.68 -9.77
CA ASN A 498 27.30 14.85 -9.14
C ASN A 498 27.35 14.35 -7.68
N ILE A 499 26.24 13.86 -7.12
CA ILE A 499 26.15 13.42 -5.72
C ILE A 499 26.27 11.89 -5.66
N GLU A 500 27.38 11.38 -5.14
CA GLU A 500 27.68 9.94 -5.08
C GLU A 500 26.65 9.13 -4.29
N LYS A 501 26.08 9.72 -3.23
CA LYS A 501 25.07 9.06 -2.39
C LYS A 501 24.04 10.07 -1.84
N ILE A 502 22.78 9.74 -2.02
CA ILE A 502 21.63 10.42 -1.41
C ILE A 502 21.23 9.69 -0.11
N GLY A 503 20.93 10.47 0.94
CA GLY A 503 20.41 9.98 2.22
C GLY A 503 18.91 10.23 2.41
N THR A 504 18.34 11.20 1.68
CA THR A 504 16.90 11.43 1.58
C THR A 504 16.18 10.18 1.07
N LYS A 505 15.21 9.66 1.82
CA LYS A 505 14.45 8.47 1.39
C LYS A 505 13.41 8.77 0.33
N ALA A 506 12.71 9.88 0.48
CA ALA A 506 11.63 10.27 -0.41
C ALA A 506 11.52 11.79 -0.49
N PHE A 507 10.91 12.30 -1.56
CA PHE A 507 10.93 13.75 -1.80
C PHE A 507 9.71 14.27 -2.57
N LEU A 508 9.46 15.57 -2.39
CA LEU A 508 8.64 16.40 -3.27
C LEU A 508 9.54 17.51 -3.83
N LEU A 509 9.75 17.50 -5.15
CA LEU A 509 10.50 18.54 -5.86
C LEU A 509 9.50 19.55 -6.43
N ASN A 510 9.04 20.50 -5.59
CA ASN A 510 8.13 21.56 -6.00
C ASN A 510 8.90 22.68 -6.70
N GLY A 511 9.33 22.35 -7.92
CA GLY A 511 10.02 23.20 -8.87
C GLY A 511 9.73 22.73 -10.29
N CYS A 512 9.82 23.63 -11.26
CA CYS A 512 9.63 23.33 -12.69
C CYS A 512 10.58 22.23 -13.17
N GLN A 513 10.15 21.43 -14.15
CA GLN A 513 10.99 20.49 -14.91
C GLN A 513 11.89 19.58 -14.05
N SER A 514 11.44 19.20 -12.85
CA SER A 514 12.26 18.50 -11.85
C SER A 514 12.42 16.99 -12.09
N HIS A 515 11.84 16.43 -13.16
CA HIS A 515 11.82 14.99 -13.43
C HIS A 515 13.22 14.35 -13.55
N GLU A 516 14.11 14.87 -14.41
CA GLU A 516 15.43 14.27 -14.60
C GLU A 516 16.26 14.26 -13.32
N GLN A 517 16.24 15.38 -12.58
CA GLN A 517 16.93 15.52 -11.31
C GLN A 517 16.34 14.58 -10.25
N GLY A 518 15.02 14.37 -10.25
CA GLY A 518 14.37 13.34 -9.44
C GLY A 518 14.84 11.91 -9.78
N VAL A 519 14.95 11.55 -11.06
CA VAL A 519 15.50 10.24 -11.47
C VAL A 519 16.94 10.08 -10.97
N ARG A 520 17.79 11.11 -11.08
CA ARG A 520 19.16 11.10 -10.54
C ARG A 520 19.18 10.88 -9.02
N LEU A 521 18.26 11.50 -8.26
CA LEU A 521 18.11 11.23 -6.82
C LEU A 521 17.75 9.76 -6.53
N ILE A 522 16.83 9.16 -7.31
CA ILE A 522 16.44 7.74 -7.16
C ILE A 522 17.63 6.80 -7.43
N GLU A 523 18.39 7.12 -8.48
CA GLU A 523 19.56 6.35 -8.88
C GLU A 523 20.69 6.39 -7.86
N ALA A 524 20.79 7.45 -7.06
CA ALA A 524 21.84 7.69 -6.08
C ALA A 524 21.43 7.41 -4.60
N GLY A 525 20.15 7.13 -4.30
CA GLY A 525 19.76 6.66 -2.96
C GLY A 525 18.27 6.76 -2.56
N SER A 526 17.47 7.54 -3.28
CA SER A 526 16.05 7.77 -2.93
C SER A 526 15.10 6.66 -3.43
N ILE A 527 14.09 6.31 -2.63
CA ILE A 527 13.10 5.28 -2.97
C ILE A 527 12.02 5.79 -3.92
N GLY A 528 11.52 7.01 -3.71
CA GLY A 528 10.39 7.53 -4.45
C GLY A 528 10.19 9.01 -4.25
N GLY A 529 9.67 9.69 -5.26
CA GLY A 529 9.33 11.10 -5.10
C GLY A 529 8.37 11.61 -6.16
N ILE A 530 7.88 12.82 -5.91
CA ILE A 530 6.98 13.55 -6.79
C ILE A 530 7.76 14.71 -7.43
N VAL A 531 7.63 14.84 -8.74
CA VAL A 531 8.38 15.75 -9.62
C VAL A 531 7.45 16.39 -10.64
N THR A 532 7.92 17.38 -11.39
CA THR A 532 7.21 17.97 -12.53
C THR A 532 7.95 17.72 -13.85
N THR A 533 7.23 17.62 -14.97
CA THR A 533 7.81 17.59 -16.33
C THR A 533 7.84 18.96 -17.00
N ASP A 534 6.92 19.83 -16.60
CA ASP A 534 6.65 21.12 -17.25
C ASP A 534 6.80 22.28 -16.27
N GLU A 535 6.75 23.51 -16.78
CA GLU A 535 6.68 24.70 -15.93
C GLU A 535 5.36 24.73 -15.14
N VAL A 536 5.43 25.06 -13.85
CA VAL A 536 4.27 25.30 -12.97
C VAL A 536 4.43 26.68 -12.37
N CYS A 537 3.40 27.54 -12.46
CA CYS A 537 3.49 28.88 -11.89
C CYS A 537 3.38 28.83 -10.36
N ASN A 538 4.14 29.69 -9.67
CA ASN A 538 4.38 29.58 -8.22
C ASN A 538 3.10 29.44 -7.39
N ARG A 539 2.01 30.14 -7.73
CA ARG A 539 0.73 30.06 -6.99
C ARG A 539 0.10 28.67 -7.06
N GLU A 540 0.11 28.04 -8.22
CA GLU A 540 -0.43 26.69 -8.39
C GLU A 540 0.51 25.64 -7.79
N ALA A 541 1.83 25.87 -7.86
CA ALA A 541 2.82 25.07 -7.16
C ALA A 541 2.58 25.07 -5.63
N VAL A 542 2.37 26.24 -5.02
CA VAL A 542 2.03 26.36 -3.58
C VAL A 542 0.77 25.56 -3.24
N ARG A 543 -0.27 25.61 -4.08
CA ARG A 543 -1.52 24.89 -3.86
C ARG A 543 -1.32 23.38 -3.89
N VAL A 544 -0.71 22.85 -4.94
CA VAL A 544 -0.46 21.40 -5.09
C VAL A 544 0.51 20.89 -4.02
N GLY A 545 1.60 21.63 -3.75
CA GLY A 545 2.56 21.32 -2.70
C GLY A 545 1.93 21.25 -1.31
N ARG A 546 1.02 22.17 -0.99
CA ARG A 546 0.22 22.14 0.25
C ARG A 546 -0.62 20.87 0.37
N THR A 547 -1.37 20.53 -0.67
CA THR A 547 -2.27 19.36 -0.66
C THR A 547 -1.47 18.06 -0.54
N ILE A 548 -0.43 17.88 -1.35
CA ILE A 548 0.45 16.71 -1.28
C ILE A 548 1.12 16.60 0.10
N SER A 549 1.71 17.67 0.63
CA SER A 549 2.35 17.66 1.94
C SER A 549 1.39 17.25 3.06
N SER A 550 0.15 17.76 3.02
CA SER A 550 -0.89 17.47 4.01
C SER A 550 -1.36 16.00 3.98
N LEU A 551 -1.44 15.41 2.79
CA LEU A 551 -1.80 14.00 2.59
C LEU A 551 -0.65 13.07 3.00
N LEU A 552 0.59 13.37 2.62
CA LEU A 552 1.76 12.60 3.04
C LEU A 552 1.95 12.60 4.56
N ASN A 553 1.66 13.72 5.24
CA ASN A 553 1.69 13.81 6.71
C ASN A 553 0.60 12.98 7.42
N ARG A 554 -0.47 12.61 6.70
CA ARG A 554 -1.57 11.74 7.16
C ARG A 554 -1.45 10.30 6.63
N GLY A 555 -0.29 9.94 6.09
CA GLY A 555 0.05 8.57 5.72
C GLY A 555 -0.58 8.05 4.42
N TYR A 556 -0.95 8.96 3.52
CA TYR A 556 -1.21 8.62 2.12
C TYR A 556 0.12 8.29 1.43
N SER A 557 0.08 7.39 0.44
CA SER A 557 1.25 7.10 -0.40
C SER A 557 1.50 8.23 -1.40
N LEU A 558 2.70 8.28 -2.01
CA LEU A 558 3.00 9.23 -3.09
C LEU A 558 1.95 9.18 -4.21
N TYR A 559 1.51 7.99 -4.59
CA TYR A 559 0.42 7.78 -5.54
C TYR A 559 -0.91 8.39 -5.05
N ALA A 560 -1.39 8.01 -3.86
CA ALA A 560 -2.67 8.50 -3.35
C ALA A 560 -2.68 10.02 -3.13
N ALA A 561 -1.53 10.61 -2.74
CA ALA A 561 -1.39 12.06 -2.60
C ALA A 561 -1.45 12.79 -3.94
N LEU A 562 -0.80 12.26 -4.98
CA LEU A 562 -0.85 12.83 -6.34
C LEU A 562 -2.23 12.67 -6.99
N ASP A 563 -2.89 11.54 -6.76
CA ASP A 563 -4.22 11.24 -7.29
C ASP A 563 -5.29 12.23 -6.78
N ILE A 564 -5.33 12.42 -5.45
CA ILE A 564 -6.20 13.43 -4.83
C ILE A 564 -5.83 14.84 -5.28
N ALA A 565 -4.54 15.16 -5.46
CA ALA A 565 -4.12 16.47 -5.97
C ALA A 565 -4.60 16.72 -7.42
N ARG A 566 -4.62 15.68 -8.28
CA ARG A 566 -5.15 15.74 -9.65
C ARG A 566 -6.67 15.92 -9.69
N MET A 567 -7.40 15.35 -8.73
CA MET A 567 -8.83 15.63 -8.55
C MET A 567 -9.10 17.09 -8.11
N GLU A 568 -8.16 17.73 -7.43
CA GLU A 568 -8.31 19.12 -6.93
C GLU A 568 -7.94 20.19 -7.98
N ALA A 569 -6.95 19.93 -8.82
CA ALA A 569 -6.41 20.93 -9.75
C ALA A 569 -5.81 20.31 -11.00
N ASP A 570 -6.27 20.75 -12.18
CA ASP A 570 -5.76 20.32 -13.49
C ASP A 570 -4.23 20.44 -13.64
N VAL A 571 -3.63 21.42 -12.94
CA VAL A 571 -2.18 21.66 -12.93
C VAL A 571 -1.39 20.51 -12.30
N ALA A 572 -1.99 19.73 -11.39
CA ALA A 572 -1.37 18.54 -10.81
C ALA A 572 -1.21 17.38 -11.83
N ASN A 573 -1.81 17.48 -13.03
CA ASN A 573 -1.51 16.56 -14.13
C ASN A 573 -0.06 16.70 -14.64
N ARG A 574 0.60 17.84 -14.40
CA ARG A 574 2.04 18.06 -14.69
C ARG A 574 2.98 17.44 -13.66
N TYR A 575 2.42 16.87 -12.58
CA TYR A 575 3.18 16.20 -11.54
C TYR A 575 3.17 14.69 -11.80
N HIS A 576 4.33 14.08 -11.63
CA HIS A 576 4.62 12.68 -11.93
C HIS A 576 5.37 12.03 -10.77
N ILE A 577 5.41 10.70 -10.77
CA ILE A 577 6.14 9.91 -9.77
C ILE A 577 7.42 9.38 -10.41
N VAL A 578 8.50 9.38 -9.63
CA VAL A 578 9.75 8.66 -9.91
C VAL A 578 10.00 7.67 -8.78
N GLY A 579 10.51 6.47 -9.10
CA GLY A 579 10.72 5.39 -8.13
C GLY A 579 9.44 4.68 -7.68
N ASP A 580 9.37 4.27 -6.41
CA ASP A 580 8.24 3.53 -5.85
C ASP A 580 7.10 4.45 -5.36
N GLY A 581 6.07 4.60 -6.19
CA GLY A 581 4.87 5.39 -5.86
C GLY A 581 4.05 4.89 -4.67
N ARG A 582 4.34 3.68 -4.16
CA ARG A 582 3.69 3.13 -2.95
C ARG A 582 4.30 3.67 -1.65
N GLN A 583 5.39 4.42 -1.72
CA GLN A 583 6.09 4.91 -0.54
C GLN A 583 5.17 5.77 0.33
N ILE A 584 5.12 5.45 1.63
CA ILE A 584 4.33 6.12 2.66
C ILE A 584 5.31 6.73 3.67
N ILE A 585 5.13 8.01 3.99
CA ILE A 585 6.05 8.78 4.83
C ILE A 585 5.64 8.72 6.31
N ALA A 586 4.43 9.21 6.61
CA ALA A 586 3.85 9.19 7.95
C ALA A 586 2.88 8.02 8.14
N GLN A 587 2.44 7.78 9.37
CA GLN A 587 1.42 6.77 9.65
C GLN A 587 0.01 7.36 9.51
N SER A 588 -0.90 6.63 8.87
CA SER A 588 -2.32 6.99 8.83
C SER A 588 -3.02 6.58 10.13
N ASP A 589 -4.01 7.37 10.55
CA ASP A 589 -4.74 7.14 11.80
C ASP A 589 -5.72 5.97 11.68
N SER A 590 -6.51 5.93 10.60
CA SER A 590 -7.37 4.81 10.23
C SER A 590 -6.63 3.59 9.67
N GLY A 591 -7.41 2.54 9.40
CA GLY A 591 -6.96 1.39 8.61
C GLY A 591 -6.55 1.77 7.19
N SER A 592 -7.42 2.50 6.47
CA SER A 592 -7.28 2.79 5.04
C SER A 592 -7.40 4.29 4.75
N PRO A 593 -6.35 4.94 4.20
CA PRO A 593 -6.47 6.29 3.64
C PRO A 593 -7.60 6.33 2.61
N ASN A 594 -8.44 7.36 2.66
CA ASN A 594 -9.66 7.44 1.86
C ASN A 594 -10.02 8.91 1.55
N VAL A 595 -10.78 9.14 0.49
CA VAL A 595 -11.31 10.47 0.15
C VAL A 595 -12.81 10.38 -0.10
N CYS A 596 -13.56 11.34 0.43
CA CYS A 596 -15.00 11.40 0.21
C CYS A 596 -15.35 12.39 -0.90
N SER A 597 -16.14 11.97 -1.88
CA SER A 597 -16.71 12.85 -2.90
C SER A 597 -18.19 13.07 -2.62
N VAL A 598 -18.56 14.34 -2.38
CA VAL A 598 -19.87 14.74 -1.85
C VAL A 598 -20.56 15.69 -2.83
N THR A 599 -21.74 15.28 -3.29
CA THR A 599 -22.62 16.08 -4.16
C THR A 599 -23.94 16.34 -3.47
N ARG A 600 -24.39 17.60 -3.41
CA ARG A 600 -25.69 17.95 -2.81
C ARG A 600 -26.85 17.58 -3.74
N LYS A 601 -27.86 16.88 -3.20
CA LYS A 601 -29.12 16.56 -3.88
C LYS A 601 -30.30 16.95 -2.98
N SER A 602 -30.83 18.14 -3.21
CA SER A 602 -31.96 18.72 -2.46
C SER A 602 -31.69 18.84 -0.94
N ASP A 603 -32.28 17.98 -0.11
CA ASP A 603 -32.08 17.93 1.35
C ASP A 603 -31.03 16.89 1.78
N ARG A 604 -30.46 16.14 0.82
CA ARG A 604 -29.53 15.03 1.04
C ARG A 604 -28.16 15.28 0.38
N LEU A 605 -27.19 14.50 0.83
CA LEU A 605 -25.84 14.43 0.32
C LEU A 605 -25.66 13.05 -0.32
N GLU A 606 -25.23 13.02 -1.58
CA GLU A 606 -24.73 11.80 -2.21
C GLU A 606 -23.22 11.71 -1.96
N VAL A 607 -22.79 10.63 -1.33
CA VAL A 607 -21.42 10.44 -0.85
C VAL A 607 -20.82 9.17 -1.47
N PHE A 608 -19.70 9.32 -2.15
CA PHE A 608 -18.82 8.23 -2.54
C PHE A 608 -17.57 8.25 -1.66
N ILE A 609 -17.04 7.07 -1.32
CA ILE A 609 -15.80 6.92 -0.54
C ILE A 609 -14.80 6.17 -1.40
N THR A 610 -13.73 6.83 -1.78
CA THR A 610 -12.64 6.24 -2.55
C THR A 610 -11.51 5.85 -1.60
N SER A 611 -11.19 4.56 -1.52
CA SER A 611 -10.18 4.03 -0.59
C SER A 611 -8.87 3.70 -1.32
N TYR A 612 -7.74 4.04 -0.69
CA TYR A 612 -6.39 3.80 -1.20
C TYR A 612 -5.66 2.74 -0.39
N ALA A 613 -4.65 2.13 -1.00
CA ALA A 613 -3.76 1.22 -0.30
C ALA A 613 -2.91 1.96 0.75
N GLY A 614 -3.12 1.61 2.02
CA GLY A 614 -2.34 2.11 3.17
C GLY A 614 -1.28 1.11 3.66
N SER A 615 -0.60 1.46 4.74
CA SER A 615 0.37 0.57 5.41
C SER A 615 -0.28 -0.64 6.08
N LYS A 616 -1.56 -0.53 6.47
CA LYS A 616 -2.37 -1.59 7.11
C LYS A 616 -3.26 -2.30 6.09
N THR A 617 -3.91 -1.55 5.19
CA THR A 617 -4.86 -2.03 4.17
C THR A 617 -4.26 -1.96 2.77
N LYS A 618 -3.65 -3.06 2.31
CA LYS A 618 -3.32 -3.27 0.88
C LYS A 618 -4.46 -4.02 0.19
N LYS A 619 -4.36 -4.23 -1.15
CA LYS A 619 -5.30 -5.04 -1.96
C LYS A 619 -5.71 -6.31 -1.21
N GLY A 620 -6.99 -6.43 -0.85
CA GLY A 620 -7.55 -7.54 -0.07
C GLY A 620 -7.79 -7.25 1.41
N GLY A 621 -7.50 -6.02 1.87
CA GLY A 621 -7.94 -5.51 3.16
C GLY A 621 -9.46 -5.35 3.21
N LEU A 622 -9.99 -5.03 4.39
CA LEU A 622 -11.41 -4.75 4.59
C LEU A 622 -11.61 -3.32 5.12
N PHE A 623 -12.73 -2.72 4.74
CA PHE A 623 -13.18 -1.41 5.21
C PHE A 623 -14.69 -1.43 5.40
N THR A 624 -15.19 -0.73 6.40
CA THR A 624 -16.62 -0.40 6.55
C THR A 624 -16.70 1.07 6.95
N PRO A 625 -17.64 1.87 6.39
CA PRO A 625 -17.66 3.31 6.62
C PRO A 625 -18.30 3.74 7.95
N TYR A 626 -18.83 2.82 8.77
CA TYR A 626 -19.54 3.14 10.03
C TYR A 626 -20.65 4.19 9.85
N ILE A 627 -21.36 4.10 8.73
CA ILE A 627 -22.55 4.91 8.42
C ILE A 627 -23.77 4.18 8.98
N ASP A 628 -24.67 4.91 9.65
CA ASP A 628 -25.90 4.33 10.22
C ASP A 628 -26.71 3.57 9.14
N GLY A 629 -26.86 2.26 9.31
CA GLY A 629 -27.57 1.38 8.38
C GLY A 629 -26.73 0.73 7.28
N VAL A 630 -25.41 0.98 7.25
CA VAL A 630 -24.43 0.23 6.45
C VAL A 630 -23.71 -0.73 7.40
N ASP A 631 -23.91 -2.03 7.23
CA ASP A 631 -23.29 -3.08 8.05
C ASP A 631 -22.39 -4.04 7.25
N GLU A 632 -22.15 -3.70 5.99
CA GLU A 632 -21.30 -4.40 5.05
C GLU A 632 -19.82 -4.00 5.19
N TYR A 633 -18.96 -4.98 4.88
CA TYR A 633 -17.53 -4.86 4.72
C TYR A 633 -17.17 -4.93 3.24
N TYR A 634 -16.27 -4.04 2.82
CA TYR A 634 -15.81 -3.86 1.44
C TYR A 634 -14.35 -4.29 1.30
N VAL A 635 -14.02 -5.01 0.22
CA VAL A 635 -12.65 -5.39 -0.14
C VAL A 635 -11.93 -4.17 -0.72
N VAL A 636 -10.86 -3.71 -0.07
CA VAL A 636 -10.15 -2.46 -0.45
C VAL A 636 -8.76 -2.70 -1.06
N PRO A 637 -8.25 -1.80 -1.91
CA PRO A 637 -8.82 -0.50 -2.33
C PRO A 637 -9.93 -0.64 -3.39
N GLN A 638 -10.99 0.14 -3.22
CA GLN A 638 -12.03 0.38 -4.22
C GLN A 638 -12.78 1.72 -3.95
N GLN A 639 -13.62 2.12 -4.90
CA GLN A 639 -14.64 3.16 -4.70
C GLN A 639 -15.92 2.51 -4.15
N ILE A 640 -16.51 3.13 -3.13
CA ILE A 640 -17.63 2.61 -2.34
C ILE A 640 -18.78 3.64 -2.37
N GLY A 641 -20.02 3.15 -2.37
CA GLY A 641 -21.24 3.97 -2.47
C GLY A 641 -21.86 3.94 -3.88
N PRO A 642 -22.81 4.84 -4.20
CA PRO A 642 -23.17 6.03 -3.44
C PRO A 642 -24.01 5.76 -2.19
N TYR A 643 -23.76 6.51 -1.12
CA TYR A 643 -24.66 6.62 0.03
C TYR A 643 -25.47 7.91 -0.03
N THR A 644 -26.75 7.86 0.33
CA THR A 644 -27.62 9.05 0.42
C THR A 644 -27.83 9.44 1.88
N LEU A 645 -27.09 10.43 2.36
CA LEU A 645 -27.05 10.84 3.77
C LEU A 645 -27.79 12.16 4.02
N THR A 646 -28.32 12.34 5.23
CA THR A 646 -28.58 13.67 5.78
C THR A 646 -27.27 14.37 6.14
N LYS A 647 -27.32 15.69 6.27
CA LYS A 647 -26.21 16.51 6.80
C LYS A 647 -25.76 16.03 8.19
N ALA A 648 -26.67 15.52 9.01
CA ALA A 648 -26.36 15.06 10.37
C ALA A 648 -25.65 13.69 10.37
N GLU A 649 -26.05 12.76 9.49
CA GLU A 649 -25.36 11.47 9.30
C GLU A 649 -23.96 11.68 8.72
N PHE A 650 -23.83 12.52 7.69
CA PHE A 650 -22.53 12.85 7.11
C PHE A 650 -21.57 13.50 8.12
N LEU A 651 -22.05 14.45 8.94
CA LEU A 651 -21.24 15.06 9.99
C LEU A 651 -20.80 14.06 11.07
N ARG A 652 -21.63 13.06 11.43
CA ARG A 652 -21.20 11.98 12.34
C ARG A 652 -20.11 11.11 11.72
N PHE A 653 -20.26 10.76 10.45
CA PHE A 653 -19.30 9.94 9.72
C PHE A 653 -17.92 10.63 9.63
N ILE A 654 -17.87 11.90 9.20
CA ILE A 654 -16.58 12.59 9.02
C ILE A 654 -15.93 13.10 10.32
N ASP A 655 -16.62 13.01 11.47
CA ASP A 655 -16.07 13.25 12.81
C ASP A 655 -15.26 12.03 13.33
N LEU A 656 -15.44 10.84 12.73
CA LEU A 656 -14.71 9.64 13.12
C LEU A 656 -13.19 9.72 12.83
N GLU A 657 -12.80 10.45 11.77
CA GLU A 657 -11.41 10.63 11.33
C GLU A 657 -11.23 11.97 10.56
N GLN A 658 -10.04 12.57 10.67
CA GLN A 658 -9.62 13.61 9.73
C GLN A 658 -9.29 13.07 8.34
N MET A 659 -10.19 13.28 7.39
CA MET A 659 -10.09 12.81 6.01
C MET A 659 -10.27 13.95 5.00
N PRO A 660 -9.70 13.84 3.78
CA PRO A 660 -10.00 14.73 2.67
C PRO A 660 -11.43 14.52 2.16
N VAL A 661 -12.12 15.62 1.86
CA VAL A 661 -13.48 15.65 1.34
C VAL A 661 -13.54 16.61 0.16
N PHE A 662 -13.96 16.13 -1.00
CA PHE A 662 -14.40 16.95 -2.13
C PHE A 662 -15.87 17.32 -1.94
N LEU A 663 -16.13 18.56 -1.55
CA LEU A 663 -17.47 19.13 -1.43
C LEU A 663 -17.73 20.02 -2.66
N ASP A 664 -18.66 19.60 -3.52
CA ASP A 664 -18.99 20.29 -4.78
C ASP A 664 -17.78 20.58 -5.70
N GLY A 665 -16.76 19.72 -5.65
CA GLY A 665 -15.52 19.84 -6.43
C GLY A 665 -14.37 20.58 -5.72
N GLU A 666 -14.59 21.14 -4.54
CA GLU A 666 -13.52 21.75 -3.75
C GLU A 666 -13.02 20.80 -2.64
N LEU A 667 -11.69 20.60 -2.56
CA LEU A 667 -11.07 19.84 -1.48
C LEU A 667 -11.09 20.63 -0.16
N ARG A 668 -11.47 19.95 0.92
CA ARG A 668 -11.48 20.42 2.31
C ARG A 668 -11.08 19.28 3.26
N TRP A 669 -10.63 19.60 4.46
CA TRP A 669 -10.50 18.62 5.54
C TRP A 669 -11.83 18.45 6.27
N SER A 670 -12.17 17.21 6.68
CA SER A 670 -13.43 16.94 7.38
C SER A 670 -13.65 17.83 8.61
N ALA A 671 -12.60 18.06 9.40
CA ALA A 671 -12.64 18.92 10.59
C ALA A 671 -12.88 20.42 10.30
N GLU A 672 -12.77 20.87 9.04
CA GLU A 672 -13.06 22.25 8.64
C GLU A 672 -14.53 22.46 8.28
N ILE A 673 -15.25 21.39 7.90
CA ILE A 673 -16.60 21.43 7.32
C ILE A 673 -17.67 21.64 8.41
N LYS A 674 -18.49 22.70 8.26
CA LYS A 674 -19.57 23.02 9.21
C LYS A 674 -20.94 22.75 8.61
N THR A 675 -21.93 22.54 9.48
CA THR A 675 -23.34 22.31 9.09
C THR A 675 -23.93 23.42 8.21
N SER A 676 -23.43 24.65 8.32
CA SER A 676 -23.83 25.79 7.49
C SER A 676 -23.31 25.74 6.05
N GLU A 677 -22.28 24.93 5.79
CA GLU A 677 -21.60 24.79 4.51
C GLU A 677 -22.09 23.58 3.71
N LEU A 678 -22.95 22.73 4.30
CA LEU A 678 -23.62 21.58 3.70
C LEU A 678 -25.03 21.94 3.24
#